data_AF-A0A8W8M9U8-F1
#
_entry.id   AF-A0A8W8M9U8-F1
#
_cell.length_a   1.000
_cell.length_b   1.000
_cell.length_c   1.000
_cell.angle_alpha   90.00
_cell.angle_beta   90.00
_cell.angle_gamma   90.00
#
_symmetry.space_group_name_H-M   'P 1'
#
loop_
_entity.id
_entity.type
_entity.pdbx_description
1 polymer ?
#
loop_
_entity_poly.entity_id
_entity_poly.type
_entity_poly.pdbx_seq_one_letter_code
_entity_poly.pdbx_strand_id
1 'polypeptide(L)'
;MHPSKEEFKADPETGQEILWTPVRVIYFSIHKYLDGEEWPYLRESDYDHIGEGPGTGFNINVPLNVIGCDDSVYLAILFNILLPIAYEFNPQLVLVSAGYDAALGCPEGEMEVTPSCFAQYVNQLSALAEGKLCLVLEGGYCIKTLSEGVALSLKALLGDPCPRVDQTKRPNDSAVLSILNVIKVLRPYWRSLRYQGDLASISLSPRTGLLSLPPKEGISFYTHSKPESFSLDQDCWNPGVMESAHVVDAQVDELLARTVHRRTKHKVGLVYEDAVLNHRDTGLGGFEECPERVERIVQTLKKTGIWDRCYHIQGREATDAELCLVHGEDHIRRFKKTMTMGEEALRVYQNSFKSIFLCQESFNSAAWAVGCSLSVIDSILTNQCQSGAAIVRPPGHHAEKNDMMGFCLFNNVAVAAKYAQVKHGVQRILIIDWDIHHGNGIQNMFDNDPNVLFISLHRFDNGSFYPYGGKGYHKQSGGPDAQGRTVNIAWNDGSKGDADYISAFHHLVLPLAYEFAPDLVIVAAGFDAEKTDSLGGYRLTPAVFGHMTRMLMGLADGKVALILEGGYSLEGTSQCMNMCVSALLGDPLPNIHSAVPSKSGVEAICKTMEVQEAFWRTLLFRVELPSEEQLENSCLLYFLIHGLKKEKAFSIESMTELLNEKYRDQLVTWIGKPCHFRLLYKISRDGCSAPTFHQKCDGQGATVTVLYNTNNTIYGGYLSQSWNSNGAYINDQTAFLFRLQYNGSSNPLKFPTSNATYAGYGISSQGPSFGASDMKTFTGTVNSSGNYFPLNGNVNSIGSYYSLNGQNSNSITNNNLQVTDLEVYQVKDGSDPNKTKMAESSLLDKPWRKFSEFNAETANKLKEELVDYGPDSETGVTAANVLLIGQIGAGKSSFFNSVNSIFRGKITSKARSGNFEHSLTTVYRKYSIKDHNSGQNLKICLCDTRGLEEDFTIDSQETSYILDGNVPDRYQFNPSSPFTTETFGFIRNPHLGDRIHCVAFVVDGSTVDVIPEKILKQMKAMQSRMNQKNVPQVVYLTKLDKVCPMVEEDAGHMFHSSAVREAVDKIADVMGLPRGFVLPIKNYESETTLNQNIDILILKALKQTADFADDYMEEQVEKMAAEYGRERKEKE
;
A
#
# COMPACT_ATOMS: atom_id res chain seq x y z
N MET A 1 19.22 16.08 -27.65
CA MET A 1 17.82 16.57 -27.68
C MET A 1 17.61 17.43 -26.44
N HIS A 2 17.33 18.73 -26.62
CA HIS A 2 16.92 19.62 -25.54
C HIS A 2 15.61 19.11 -24.93
N PRO A 3 15.45 19.08 -23.60
CA PRO A 3 14.13 18.84 -23.00
C PRO A 3 13.28 20.09 -23.25
N SER A 4 12.15 19.89 -23.94
CA SER A 4 11.11 20.88 -24.13
C SER A 4 10.58 21.35 -22.79
N LYS A 5 10.44 22.67 -22.64
CA LYS A 5 9.72 23.32 -21.56
C LYS A 5 8.28 22.77 -21.51
N GLU A 6 7.92 22.06 -20.45
CA GLU A 6 6.52 21.77 -20.16
C GLU A 6 5.86 23.04 -19.60
N GLU A 7 4.79 23.47 -20.28
CA GLU A 7 3.92 24.56 -19.86
C GLU A 7 3.05 24.08 -18.68
N PHE A 8 3.12 24.79 -17.55
CA PHE A 8 2.16 24.70 -16.47
C PHE A 8 0.79 25.15 -17.00
N LYS A 9 -0.18 24.23 -17.11
CA LYS A 9 -1.59 24.57 -17.34
C LYS A 9 -2.36 24.46 -16.03
N ALA A 10 -2.90 25.59 -15.59
CA ALA A 10 -3.88 25.67 -14.52
C ALA A 10 -5.19 24.99 -14.94
N ASP A 11 -5.88 24.39 -13.96
CA ASP A 11 -7.28 23.98 -14.09
C ASP A 11 -8.16 25.21 -14.38
N PRO A 12 -8.93 25.23 -15.49
CA PRO A 12 -9.79 26.37 -15.85
C PRO A 12 -10.89 26.70 -14.83
N GLU A 13 -11.23 25.79 -13.91
CA GLU A 13 -12.36 25.99 -12.99
C GLU A 13 -11.98 26.41 -11.56
N THR A 14 -10.73 26.20 -11.13
CA THR A 14 -10.36 26.41 -9.71
C THR A 14 -9.20 27.37 -9.46
N GLY A 15 -8.39 27.71 -10.47
CA GLY A 15 -7.33 28.73 -10.34
C GLY A 15 -6.26 28.45 -9.27
N GLN A 16 -6.18 27.22 -8.73
CA GLN A 16 -5.13 26.80 -7.79
C GLN A 16 -3.96 26.17 -8.55
N GLU A 17 -2.74 26.70 -8.34
CA GLU A 17 -1.51 26.04 -8.72
C GLU A 17 -1.28 24.82 -7.82
N ILE A 18 -1.54 23.62 -8.33
CA ILE A 18 -1.20 22.38 -7.64
C ILE A 18 0.31 22.14 -7.83
N LEU A 19 1.08 22.36 -6.77
CA LEU A 19 2.48 21.94 -6.67
C LEU A 19 2.54 20.40 -6.55
N TRP A 20 2.42 19.68 -7.67
CA TRP A 20 2.67 18.24 -7.70
C TRP A 20 4.17 17.99 -7.48
N THR A 21 4.55 17.53 -6.29
CA THR A 21 5.84 16.85 -6.12
C THR A 21 5.67 15.47 -6.75
N PRO A 22 6.48 15.05 -7.74
CA PRO A 22 6.25 13.78 -8.43
C PRO A 22 6.54 12.61 -7.49
N VAL A 23 5.49 11.86 -7.13
CA VAL A 23 5.63 10.54 -6.51
C VAL A 23 6.28 9.61 -7.53
N ARG A 24 7.31 8.87 -7.11
CA ARG A 24 8.16 8.07 -8.02
C ARG A 24 7.99 6.56 -7.89
N VAL A 25 7.27 6.09 -6.88
CA VAL A 25 7.17 4.67 -6.54
C VAL A 25 5.73 4.33 -6.19
N ILE A 26 5.26 3.20 -6.70
CA ILE A 26 4.04 2.52 -6.25
C ILE A 26 4.46 1.22 -5.55
N TYR A 27 3.86 0.95 -4.39
CA TYR A 27 4.05 -0.28 -3.65
C TYR A 27 2.76 -1.10 -3.63
N PHE A 28 2.87 -2.39 -3.90
CA PHE A 28 1.75 -3.31 -3.94
C PHE A 28 2.12 -4.60 -3.20
N SER A 29 1.29 -5.03 -2.26
CA SER A 29 1.51 -6.22 -1.44
C SER A 29 0.25 -7.05 -1.27
N ILE A 30 0.35 -8.35 -1.56
CA ILE A 30 -0.64 -9.37 -1.20
C ILE A 30 -0.05 -10.14 -0.03
N HIS A 31 -0.76 -10.24 1.09
CA HIS A 31 -0.23 -10.89 2.29
C HIS A 31 -1.33 -11.52 3.14
N LYS A 32 -0.97 -12.59 3.87
CA LYS A 32 -1.81 -13.19 4.92
C LYS A 32 -1.98 -12.16 6.04
N TYR A 33 -3.22 -11.84 6.40
CA TYR A 33 -3.52 -10.80 7.39
C TYR A 33 -4.41 -11.30 8.53
N LEU A 34 -5.39 -12.17 8.23
CA LEU A 34 -6.32 -12.75 9.21
C LEU A 34 -6.90 -11.70 10.18
N ASP A 35 -7.42 -10.59 9.64
CA ASP A 35 -7.97 -9.46 10.40
C ASP A 35 -6.97 -8.84 11.42
N GLY A 36 -5.67 -8.95 11.15
CA GLY A 36 -4.58 -8.46 12.01
C GLY A 36 -4.04 -9.50 13.02
N GLU A 37 -4.54 -10.74 12.97
CA GLU A 37 -4.08 -11.86 13.81
C GLU A 37 -2.83 -12.56 13.27
N GLU A 38 -2.31 -12.11 12.12
CA GLU A 38 -1.11 -12.67 11.52
C GLU A 38 0.10 -11.74 11.68
N TRP A 39 1.30 -12.31 11.85
CA TRP A 39 2.55 -11.55 11.85
C TRP A 39 2.65 -10.69 10.57
N PRO A 40 3.02 -9.40 10.66
CA PRO A 40 3.61 -8.70 11.81
C PRO A 40 2.62 -8.07 12.81
N TYR A 41 1.33 -8.38 12.71
CA TYR A 41 0.24 -7.87 13.56
C TYR A 41 0.08 -6.35 13.46
N LEU A 42 0.25 -5.81 12.25
CA LEU A 42 0.25 -4.37 11.99
C LEU A 42 -1.08 -3.93 11.40
N ARG A 43 -1.67 -2.91 12.01
CA ARG A 43 -2.85 -2.23 11.47
C ARG A 43 -2.53 -1.62 10.10
N GLU A 44 -1.31 -1.15 9.92
CA GLU A 44 -0.82 -0.51 8.71
C GLU A 44 -0.71 -1.44 7.50
N SER A 45 -0.81 -2.76 7.72
CA SER A 45 -0.90 -3.76 6.66
C SER A 45 -2.31 -3.87 6.06
N ASP A 46 -3.31 -3.21 6.63
CA ASP A 46 -4.68 -3.28 6.14
C ASP A 46 -4.91 -2.44 4.87
N TYR A 47 -6.03 -2.68 4.19
CA TYR A 47 -6.34 -2.13 2.87
C TYR A 47 -6.45 -0.60 2.81
N ASP A 48 -6.83 0.04 3.91
CA ASP A 48 -7.09 1.48 4.00
C ASP A 48 -5.84 2.32 4.28
N HIS A 49 -4.68 1.67 4.47
CA HIS A 49 -3.39 2.34 4.57
C HIS A 49 -2.81 2.56 3.17
N ILE A 50 -3.28 3.63 2.53
CA ILE A 50 -3.00 3.92 1.12
C ILE A 50 -1.81 4.85 0.88
N GLY A 51 -1.03 5.15 1.91
CA GLY A 51 0.08 6.12 1.88
C GLY A 51 -0.36 7.51 2.35
N GLU A 52 0.60 8.41 2.53
CA GLU A 52 0.37 9.74 3.12
C GLU A 52 0.91 10.88 2.25
N GLY A 53 0.34 12.07 2.45
CA GLY A 53 0.76 13.30 1.76
C GLY A 53 0.72 13.13 0.23
N PRO A 54 1.77 13.52 -0.51
CA PRO A 54 1.84 13.32 -1.95
C PRO A 54 1.70 11.86 -2.38
N GLY A 55 2.14 10.90 -1.55
CA GLY A 55 2.11 9.45 -1.84
C GLY A 55 0.77 8.76 -1.57
N THR A 56 -0.26 9.49 -1.16
CA THR A 56 -1.60 8.94 -0.94
C THR A 56 -2.14 8.30 -2.22
N GLY A 57 -2.58 7.04 -2.13
CA GLY A 57 -3.03 6.21 -3.24
C GLY A 57 -1.92 5.33 -3.86
N PHE A 58 -0.64 5.51 -3.51
CA PHE A 58 0.48 4.77 -4.09
C PHE A 58 0.99 3.62 -3.20
N ASN A 59 0.41 3.42 -2.01
CA ASN A 59 0.59 2.22 -1.21
C ASN A 59 -0.66 1.34 -1.32
N ILE A 60 -0.50 0.08 -1.70
CA ILE A 60 -1.62 -0.82 -1.98
C ILE A 60 -1.42 -2.11 -1.20
N ASN A 61 -2.21 -2.28 -0.16
CA ASN A 61 -2.25 -3.48 0.65
C ASN A 61 -3.47 -4.32 0.27
N VAL A 62 -3.27 -5.60 -0.05
CA VAL A 62 -4.33 -6.58 -0.29
C VAL A 62 -4.28 -7.64 0.84
N PRO A 63 -4.93 -7.36 1.98
CA PRO A 63 -4.91 -8.26 3.13
C PRO A 63 -5.81 -9.49 2.91
N LEU A 64 -5.25 -10.68 3.00
CA LEU A 64 -5.99 -11.95 2.91
C LEU A 64 -6.44 -12.39 4.31
N ASN A 65 -7.74 -12.29 4.56
CA ASN A 65 -8.36 -12.60 5.86
C ASN A 65 -8.78 -14.07 6.01
N VAL A 66 -8.26 -14.94 5.17
CA VAL A 66 -8.47 -16.39 5.22
C VAL A 66 -7.26 -17.11 4.66
N ILE A 67 -6.93 -18.26 5.24
CA ILE A 67 -5.92 -19.20 4.70
C ILE A 67 -6.48 -19.98 3.51
N GLY A 68 -5.62 -20.70 2.79
CA GLY A 68 -6.04 -21.52 1.65
C GLY A 68 -6.48 -20.72 0.43
N CYS A 69 -6.02 -19.47 0.28
CA CYS A 69 -6.23 -18.74 -0.98
C CYS A 69 -5.44 -19.42 -2.11
N ASP A 70 -6.14 -19.77 -3.19
CA ASP A 70 -5.58 -20.48 -4.35
C ASP A 70 -5.32 -19.53 -5.54
N ASP A 71 -4.93 -20.11 -6.67
CA ASP A 71 -4.69 -19.39 -7.93
C ASP A 71 -5.86 -18.49 -8.35
N SER A 72 -7.11 -18.87 -8.03
CA SER A 72 -8.29 -18.06 -8.42
C SER A 72 -8.32 -16.72 -7.70
N VAL A 73 -7.90 -16.68 -6.43
CA VAL A 73 -7.80 -15.45 -5.63
C VAL A 73 -6.68 -14.56 -6.18
N TYR A 74 -5.49 -15.14 -6.40
CA TYR A 74 -4.35 -14.38 -6.89
C TYR A 74 -4.56 -13.85 -8.30
N LEU A 75 -5.18 -14.61 -9.21
CA LEU A 75 -5.54 -14.11 -10.54
C LEU A 75 -6.63 -13.03 -10.46
N ALA A 76 -7.61 -13.15 -9.55
CA ALA A 76 -8.60 -12.10 -9.35
C ALA A 76 -7.96 -10.78 -8.89
N ILE A 77 -6.97 -10.84 -7.98
CA ILE A 77 -6.20 -9.67 -7.55
C ILE A 77 -5.37 -9.09 -8.70
N LEU A 78 -4.72 -9.96 -9.50
CA LEU A 78 -3.93 -9.56 -10.65
C LEU A 78 -4.76 -8.75 -11.65
N PHE A 79 -5.94 -9.24 -12.00
CA PHE A 79 -6.77 -8.65 -13.05
C PHE A 79 -7.61 -7.46 -12.58
N ASN A 80 -8.02 -7.42 -11.31
CA ASN A 80 -8.92 -6.36 -10.81
C ASN A 80 -8.21 -5.22 -10.08
N ILE A 81 -6.96 -5.40 -9.67
CA ILE A 81 -6.21 -4.39 -8.90
C ILE A 81 -4.85 -4.14 -9.54
N LEU A 82 -3.96 -5.15 -9.57
CA LEU A 82 -2.56 -4.94 -9.92
C LEU A 82 -2.36 -4.48 -11.37
N LEU A 83 -2.88 -5.22 -12.36
CA LEU A 83 -2.70 -4.85 -13.77
C LEU A 83 -3.39 -3.52 -14.13
N PRO A 84 -4.66 -3.26 -13.76
CA PRO A 84 -5.28 -1.96 -14.02
C PRO A 84 -4.43 -0.78 -13.53
N ILE A 85 -3.98 -0.86 -12.27
CA ILE A 85 -3.15 0.19 -11.65
C ILE A 85 -1.78 0.27 -12.30
N ALA A 86 -1.12 -0.86 -12.56
CA ALA A 86 0.24 -0.86 -13.12
C ALA A 86 0.27 -0.29 -14.56
N TYR A 87 -0.76 -0.55 -15.36
CA TYR A 87 -0.89 0.04 -16.69
C TYR A 87 -1.25 1.53 -16.65
N GLU A 88 -2.02 1.98 -15.66
CA GLU A 88 -2.28 3.42 -15.44
C GLU A 88 -1.02 4.15 -14.92
N PHE A 89 -0.26 3.52 -14.02
CA PHE A 89 0.98 4.06 -13.47
C PHE A 89 2.10 4.11 -14.51
N ASN A 90 2.13 3.15 -15.44
CA ASN A 90 3.11 3.05 -16.53
C ASN A 90 4.57 3.10 -16.02
N PRO A 91 5.01 2.10 -15.24
CA PRO A 91 6.31 2.10 -14.58
C PRO A 91 7.47 2.08 -15.57
N GLN A 92 8.60 2.66 -15.16
CA GLN A 92 9.86 2.61 -15.91
C GLN A 92 10.77 1.44 -15.52
N LEU A 93 10.46 0.79 -14.38
CA LEU A 93 11.12 -0.38 -13.81
C LEU A 93 10.10 -1.09 -12.91
N VAL A 94 10.04 -2.41 -12.97
CA VAL A 94 9.25 -3.23 -12.05
C VAL A 94 10.20 -4.03 -11.16
N LEU A 95 10.05 -3.89 -9.86
CA LEU A 95 10.74 -4.68 -8.84
C LEU A 95 9.72 -5.60 -8.18
N VAL A 96 10.01 -6.91 -8.14
CA VAL A 96 9.17 -7.91 -7.50
C VAL A 96 9.93 -8.46 -6.30
N SER A 97 9.43 -8.16 -5.11
CA SER A 97 9.79 -8.82 -3.85
C SER A 97 9.14 -10.21 -3.90
N ALA A 98 9.89 -11.20 -4.37
CA ALA A 98 9.41 -12.51 -4.79
C ALA A 98 9.46 -13.51 -3.63
N GLY A 99 8.47 -13.41 -2.74
CA GLY A 99 8.14 -14.43 -1.75
C GLY A 99 7.35 -15.58 -2.36
N TYR A 100 7.80 -16.82 -2.11
CA TYR A 100 7.12 -18.05 -2.53
C TYR A 100 6.47 -18.76 -1.34
N ASP A 101 6.28 -18.06 -0.24
CA ASP A 101 5.61 -18.55 0.97
C ASP A 101 4.09 -18.66 0.80
N ALA A 102 3.49 -18.00 -0.17
CA ALA A 102 2.11 -18.26 -0.60
C ALA A 102 1.94 -19.60 -1.36
N ALA A 103 3.02 -20.31 -1.68
CA ALA A 103 2.92 -21.55 -2.43
C ALA A 103 2.30 -22.69 -1.61
N LEU A 104 1.60 -23.60 -2.30
CA LEU A 104 1.04 -24.82 -1.72
C LEU A 104 2.09 -25.55 -0.85
N GLY A 105 1.68 -25.92 0.36
CA GLY A 105 2.50 -26.67 1.30
C GLY A 105 3.55 -25.85 2.07
N CYS A 106 3.61 -24.53 1.87
CA CYS A 106 4.42 -23.67 2.73
C CYS A 106 3.79 -23.55 4.13
N PRO A 107 4.56 -23.85 5.21
CA PRO A 107 4.02 -23.84 6.57
C PRO A 107 3.69 -22.44 7.11
N GLU A 108 4.38 -21.40 6.61
CA GLU A 108 4.16 -20.02 7.09
C GLU A 108 2.98 -19.34 6.38
N GLY A 109 2.86 -19.51 5.06
CA GLY A 109 1.82 -18.84 4.30
C GLY A 109 0.47 -19.54 4.35
N GLU A 110 0.45 -20.87 4.45
CA GLU A 110 -0.80 -21.69 4.49
C GLU A 110 -1.79 -21.38 3.35
N MET A 111 -1.25 -20.89 2.23
CA MET A 111 -2.01 -20.65 1.00
C MET A 111 -1.88 -21.86 0.05
N GLU A 112 -2.67 -21.86 -1.02
CA GLU A 112 -2.76 -22.96 -1.99
C GLU A 112 -2.35 -22.50 -3.39
N VAL A 113 -1.49 -21.48 -3.51
CA VAL A 113 -1.02 -20.98 -4.81
C VAL A 113 -0.09 -22.00 -5.45
N THR A 114 -0.36 -22.35 -6.70
CA THR A 114 0.47 -23.28 -7.44
C THR A 114 1.73 -22.58 -7.97
N PRO A 115 2.85 -23.31 -8.12
CA PRO A 115 4.06 -22.77 -8.76
C PRO A 115 3.79 -22.09 -10.13
N SER A 116 2.83 -22.62 -10.91
CA SER A 116 2.45 -22.08 -12.21
C SER A 116 1.91 -20.65 -12.12
N CYS A 117 1.18 -20.30 -11.06
CA CYS A 117 0.60 -18.96 -10.90
C CYS A 117 1.67 -17.86 -10.76
N PHE A 118 2.82 -18.15 -10.15
CA PHE A 118 3.93 -17.18 -10.08
C PHE A 118 4.49 -16.86 -11.48
N ALA A 119 4.62 -17.85 -12.36
CA ALA A 119 5.03 -17.63 -13.74
C ALA A 119 4.02 -16.75 -14.50
N GLN A 120 2.72 -16.89 -14.22
CA GLN A 120 1.70 -16.02 -14.81
C GLN A 120 1.91 -14.56 -14.41
N TYR A 121 2.18 -14.28 -13.13
CA TYR A 121 2.51 -12.93 -12.66
C TYR A 121 3.72 -12.35 -13.39
N VAL A 122 4.80 -13.12 -13.51
CA VAL A 122 6.01 -12.70 -14.23
C VAL A 122 5.71 -12.39 -15.70
N ASN A 123 4.96 -13.26 -16.39
CA ASN A 123 4.60 -13.02 -17.79
C ASN A 123 3.77 -11.74 -17.96
N GLN A 124 2.76 -11.51 -17.13
CA GLN A 124 1.94 -10.30 -17.23
C GLN A 124 2.76 -9.03 -16.93
N LEU A 125 3.59 -9.05 -15.88
CA LEU A 125 4.44 -7.91 -15.49
C LEU A 125 5.57 -7.64 -16.49
N SER A 126 6.04 -8.66 -17.22
CA SER A 126 7.10 -8.51 -18.26
C SER A 126 6.67 -7.65 -19.46
N ALA A 127 5.36 -7.40 -19.61
CA ALA A 127 4.85 -6.48 -20.62
C ALA A 127 5.10 -5.01 -20.26
N LEU A 128 5.25 -4.70 -18.97
CA LEU A 128 5.43 -3.35 -18.46
C LEU A 128 6.90 -2.94 -18.49
N ALA A 129 7.15 -1.62 -18.36
CA ALA A 129 8.49 -1.07 -18.22
C ALA A 129 9.46 -1.54 -19.31
N GLU A 130 8.98 -1.77 -20.54
CA GLU A 130 9.79 -2.34 -21.63
C GLU A 130 10.56 -3.61 -21.20
N GLY A 131 9.91 -4.49 -20.43
CA GLY A 131 10.51 -5.74 -19.94
C GLY A 131 11.59 -5.55 -18.86
N LYS A 132 11.81 -4.34 -18.33
CA LYS A 132 12.70 -4.09 -17.19
C LYS A 132 12.04 -4.58 -15.91
N LEU A 133 12.24 -5.88 -15.65
CA LEU A 133 11.69 -6.61 -14.52
C LEU A 133 12.82 -7.24 -13.71
N CYS A 134 12.86 -6.97 -12.40
CA CYS A 134 13.81 -7.57 -11.47
C CYS A 134 13.05 -8.35 -10.40
N LEU A 135 13.39 -9.62 -10.23
CA LEU A 135 12.87 -10.46 -9.15
C LEU A 135 13.95 -10.60 -8.09
N VAL A 136 13.59 -10.34 -6.83
CA VAL A 136 14.46 -10.51 -5.66
C VAL A 136 13.82 -11.56 -4.77
N LEU A 137 14.53 -12.65 -4.48
CA LEU A 137 14.02 -13.72 -3.62
C LEU A 137 13.81 -13.21 -2.19
N GLU A 138 12.67 -13.57 -1.59
CA GLU A 138 12.30 -13.25 -0.21
C GLU A 138 11.99 -14.55 0.58
N GLY A 139 10.75 -14.70 1.08
CA GLY A 139 10.27 -15.90 1.78
C GLY A 139 9.97 -17.09 0.86
N GLY A 140 9.66 -18.23 1.49
CA GLY A 140 9.38 -19.50 0.82
C GLY A 140 10.04 -20.65 1.57
N TYR A 141 9.24 -21.37 2.36
CA TYR A 141 9.79 -22.27 3.37
C TYR A 141 9.45 -23.75 3.14
N CYS A 142 8.63 -24.05 2.13
CA CYS A 142 8.53 -25.39 1.55
C CYS A 142 9.54 -25.52 0.39
N ILE A 143 10.62 -26.27 0.63
CA ILE A 143 11.75 -26.36 -0.32
C ILE A 143 11.31 -26.84 -1.71
N LYS A 144 10.38 -27.80 -1.79
CA LYS A 144 9.90 -28.32 -3.07
C LYS A 144 9.20 -27.23 -3.88
N THR A 145 8.17 -26.59 -3.32
CA THR A 145 7.39 -25.58 -4.05
C THR A 145 8.11 -24.25 -4.21
N LEU A 146 9.00 -23.88 -3.29
CA LEU A 146 9.96 -22.78 -3.49
C LEU A 146 10.79 -23.04 -4.75
N SER A 147 11.44 -24.21 -4.83
CA SER A 147 12.35 -24.50 -5.94
C SER A 147 11.65 -24.49 -7.30
N GLU A 148 10.43 -25.02 -7.36
CA GLU A 148 9.63 -24.99 -8.58
C GLU A 148 9.12 -23.60 -8.90
N GLY A 149 8.59 -22.86 -7.91
CA GLY A 149 8.12 -21.50 -8.10
C GLY A 149 9.23 -20.60 -8.67
N VAL A 150 10.43 -20.67 -8.09
CA VAL A 150 11.61 -19.96 -8.62
C VAL A 150 11.95 -20.41 -10.04
N ALA A 151 11.97 -21.72 -10.31
CA ALA A 151 12.29 -22.25 -11.63
C ALA A 151 11.29 -21.78 -12.70
N LEU A 152 9.99 -21.76 -12.40
CA LEU A 152 8.95 -21.31 -13.33
C LEU A 152 8.95 -19.79 -13.52
N SER A 153 9.18 -19.02 -12.46
CA SER A 153 9.40 -17.57 -12.57
C SER A 153 10.62 -17.24 -13.45
N LEU A 154 11.72 -17.97 -13.31
CA LEU A 154 12.91 -17.81 -14.14
C LEU A 154 12.66 -18.21 -15.60
N LYS A 155 11.90 -19.28 -15.85
CA LYS A 155 11.46 -19.66 -17.21
C LYS A 155 10.66 -18.53 -17.85
N ALA A 156 9.69 -17.98 -17.13
CA ALA A 156 8.90 -16.84 -17.63
C ALA A 156 9.79 -15.61 -17.93
N LEU A 157 10.78 -15.31 -17.08
CA LEU A 157 11.78 -14.25 -17.35
C LEU A 157 12.63 -14.52 -18.61
N LEU A 158 12.96 -15.78 -18.88
CA LEU A 158 13.69 -16.19 -20.09
C LEU A 158 12.80 -16.23 -21.35
N GLY A 159 11.52 -15.89 -21.20
CA GLY A 159 10.52 -15.93 -22.26
C GLY A 159 10.19 -17.36 -22.71
N ASP A 160 10.27 -18.33 -21.80
CA ASP A 160 9.68 -19.66 -21.98
C ASP A 160 8.17 -19.61 -21.66
N PRO A 161 7.36 -20.51 -22.25
CA PRO A 161 5.92 -20.54 -22.00
C PRO A 161 5.58 -20.73 -20.52
N CYS A 162 4.56 -20.01 -20.06
CA CYS A 162 4.02 -20.22 -18.73
C CYS A 162 3.25 -21.54 -18.68
N PRO A 163 3.47 -22.39 -17.68
CA PRO A 163 2.66 -23.59 -17.51
C PRO A 163 1.20 -23.23 -17.28
N ARG A 164 0.31 -24.10 -17.77
CA ARG A 164 -1.12 -24.02 -17.53
C ARG A 164 -1.45 -23.88 -16.03
N VAL A 165 -2.32 -22.92 -15.75
CA VAL A 165 -3.10 -22.87 -14.50
C VAL A 165 -4.37 -23.66 -14.72
N ASP A 166 -4.71 -24.57 -13.80
CA ASP A 166 -5.93 -25.36 -13.86
C ASP A 166 -7.17 -24.45 -13.82
N GLN A 167 -8.33 -24.98 -14.23
CA GLN A 167 -9.57 -24.21 -14.29
C GLN A 167 -9.88 -23.53 -12.95
N THR A 168 -9.91 -22.20 -12.96
CA THR A 168 -10.09 -21.39 -11.75
C THR A 168 -11.52 -21.49 -11.22
N LYS A 169 -11.67 -21.51 -9.90
CA LYS A 169 -12.97 -21.47 -9.22
C LYS A 169 -13.38 -20.01 -8.93
N ARG A 170 -14.57 -19.83 -8.34
CA ARG A 170 -14.95 -18.52 -7.77
C ARG A 170 -14.04 -18.26 -6.56
N PRO A 171 -13.40 -17.08 -6.46
CA PRO A 171 -12.72 -16.68 -5.23
C PRO A 171 -13.66 -16.76 -4.02
N ASN A 172 -13.14 -17.12 -2.86
CA ASN A 172 -13.95 -17.18 -1.64
C ASN A 172 -14.44 -15.78 -1.24
N ASP A 173 -15.57 -15.72 -0.52
CA ASP A 173 -16.23 -14.44 -0.20
C ASP A 173 -15.35 -13.50 0.65
N SER A 174 -14.43 -14.04 1.47
CA SER A 174 -13.48 -13.23 2.25
C SER A 174 -12.46 -12.53 1.35
N ALA A 175 -11.91 -13.24 0.37
CA ALA A 175 -10.99 -12.67 -0.61
C ALA A 175 -11.68 -11.65 -1.52
N VAL A 176 -12.93 -11.91 -1.91
CA VAL A 176 -13.77 -10.95 -2.66
C VAL A 176 -13.94 -9.67 -1.85
N LEU A 177 -14.24 -9.76 -0.55
CA LEU A 177 -14.37 -8.60 0.32
C LEU A 177 -13.07 -7.80 0.41
N SER A 178 -11.91 -8.47 0.55
CA SER A 178 -10.59 -7.81 0.54
C SER A 178 -10.36 -7.04 -0.76
N ILE A 179 -10.63 -7.65 -1.91
CA ILE A 179 -10.49 -7.00 -3.23
C ILE A 179 -11.40 -5.76 -3.33
N LEU A 180 -12.66 -5.89 -2.93
CA LEU A 180 -13.63 -4.79 -2.99
C LEU A 180 -13.28 -3.64 -2.04
N ASN A 181 -12.78 -3.95 -0.85
CA ASN A 181 -12.32 -2.94 0.10
C ASN A 181 -11.14 -2.13 -0.45
N VAL A 182 -10.17 -2.81 -1.08
CA VAL A 182 -9.04 -2.15 -1.75
C VAL A 182 -9.52 -1.26 -2.89
N ILE A 183 -10.41 -1.77 -3.74
CA ILE A 183 -10.97 -0.96 -4.84
C ILE A 183 -11.75 0.24 -4.30
N LYS A 184 -12.55 0.07 -3.23
CA LYS A 184 -13.32 1.14 -2.60
C LYS A 184 -12.43 2.30 -2.14
N VAL A 185 -11.29 2.02 -1.51
CA VAL A 185 -10.40 3.08 -0.98
C VAL A 185 -9.49 3.67 -2.05
N LEU A 186 -9.15 2.90 -3.10
CA LEU A 186 -8.23 3.35 -4.15
C LEU A 186 -8.90 3.97 -5.37
N ARG A 187 -10.19 3.72 -5.62
CA ARG A 187 -10.92 4.30 -6.77
C ARG A 187 -10.89 5.83 -6.88
N PRO A 188 -10.77 6.63 -5.80
CA PRO A 188 -10.60 8.07 -5.95
C PRO A 188 -9.26 8.43 -6.61
N TYR A 189 -8.22 7.61 -6.41
CA TYR A 189 -6.85 7.86 -6.86
C TYR A 189 -6.54 7.22 -8.21
N TRP A 190 -7.16 6.08 -8.52
CA TRP A 190 -6.91 5.31 -9.75
C TRP A 190 -8.15 5.25 -10.62
N ARG A 191 -8.07 5.83 -11.83
CA ARG A 191 -9.23 5.88 -12.74
C ARG A 191 -9.52 4.48 -13.31
N SER A 192 -8.50 3.64 -13.41
CA SER A 192 -8.57 2.22 -13.76
C SER A 192 -9.27 1.33 -12.72
N LEU A 193 -9.75 1.88 -11.61
CA LEU A 193 -10.58 1.14 -10.64
C LEU A 193 -12.05 1.56 -10.66
N ARG A 194 -12.41 2.58 -11.46
CA ARG A 194 -13.77 3.18 -11.49
C ARG A 194 -14.76 2.43 -12.40
N TYR A 195 -14.60 1.10 -12.56
CA TYR A 195 -15.50 0.28 -13.37
C TYR A 195 -16.70 -0.26 -12.58
N GLN A 196 -16.54 -0.43 -11.27
CA GLN A 196 -17.61 -0.85 -10.37
C GLN A 196 -18.49 0.38 -10.11
N GLY A 197 -19.73 0.35 -10.63
CA GLY A 197 -20.58 1.54 -10.74
C GLY A 197 -20.83 2.26 -9.42
N ASP A 198 -20.93 3.59 -9.48
CA ASP A 198 -21.54 4.37 -8.41
C ASP A 198 -23.06 4.18 -8.45
N LEU A 199 -23.67 3.96 -7.29
CA LEU A 199 -25.09 3.69 -7.04
C LEU A 199 -26.09 4.71 -7.65
N ALA A 200 -25.61 5.77 -8.31
CA ALA A 200 -26.41 6.91 -8.77
C ALA A 200 -26.60 7.05 -10.29
N SER A 201 -25.91 6.29 -11.17
CA SER A 201 -25.92 6.65 -12.61
C SER A 201 -26.26 5.55 -13.62
N ILE A 202 -26.52 4.31 -13.21
CA ILE A 202 -26.98 3.27 -14.14
C ILE A 202 -28.26 2.65 -13.59
N SER A 203 -29.41 3.00 -14.19
CA SER A 203 -30.71 2.41 -13.92
C SER A 203 -30.70 0.93 -14.32
N LEU A 204 -30.33 0.04 -13.40
CA LEU A 204 -30.44 -1.40 -13.57
C LEU A 204 -31.48 -1.94 -12.58
N SER A 205 -32.32 -2.85 -13.06
CA SER A 205 -33.35 -3.52 -12.28
C SER A 205 -32.76 -4.34 -11.12
N PRO A 206 -33.49 -4.56 -10.01
CA PRO A 206 -32.98 -5.21 -8.81
C PRO A 206 -32.50 -6.65 -9.12
N ARG A 207 -31.21 -6.91 -8.96
CA ARG A 207 -30.61 -8.24 -9.23
C ARG A 207 -30.89 -9.21 -8.08
N THR A 208 -31.31 -10.43 -8.44
CA THR A 208 -31.50 -11.57 -7.54
C THR A 208 -30.16 -12.23 -7.24
N GLY A 209 -29.69 -12.16 -5.99
CA GLY A 209 -28.53 -12.91 -5.50
C GLY A 209 -27.39 -12.08 -4.89
N LEU A 210 -27.57 -10.78 -4.67
CA LEU A 210 -26.58 -9.94 -3.98
C LEU A 210 -26.25 -10.53 -2.60
N LEU A 211 -25.01 -10.98 -2.42
CA LEU A 211 -24.37 -11.01 -1.11
C LEU A 211 -24.31 -9.56 -0.63
N SER A 212 -25.19 -9.19 0.31
CA SER A 212 -25.07 -7.96 1.08
C SER A 212 -23.90 -8.12 2.05
N LEU A 213 -22.68 -8.04 1.54
CA LEU A 213 -21.48 -7.93 2.37
C LEU A 213 -21.15 -6.44 2.44
N PRO A 214 -21.68 -5.69 3.43
CA PRO A 214 -21.19 -4.34 3.64
C PRO A 214 -19.66 -4.40 3.85
N PRO A 215 -18.91 -3.38 3.42
CA PRO A 215 -17.52 -3.22 3.85
C PRO A 215 -17.47 -3.41 5.37
N LYS A 216 -16.56 -4.27 5.88
CA LYS A 216 -16.35 -4.43 7.33
C LYS A 216 -15.99 -3.05 7.90
N GLU A 217 -16.93 -2.40 8.59
CA GLU A 217 -16.64 -1.26 9.44
C GLU A 217 -16.32 -1.80 10.84
N GLY A 218 -15.04 -1.70 11.23
CA GLY A 218 -14.55 -2.20 12.51
C GLY A 218 -13.94 -3.59 12.41
N ILE A 219 -12.65 -3.63 12.11
CA ILE A 219 -11.82 -4.81 12.37
C ILE A 219 -11.43 -4.79 13.84
N SER A 220 -11.68 -5.91 14.51
CA SER A 220 -11.22 -6.18 15.86
C SER A 220 -9.72 -6.42 15.82
N PHE A 221 -8.91 -5.42 16.16
CA PHE A 221 -7.48 -5.65 16.39
C PHE A 221 -7.30 -6.56 17.60
N TYR A 222 -6.37 -7.50 17.50
CA TYR A 222 -5.90 -8.26 18.64
C TYR A 222 -5.37 -7.29 19.70
N THR A 223 -6.23 -7.00 20.67
CA THR A 223 -5.84 -6.35 21.91
C THR A 223 -5.38 -7.49 22.80
N HIS A 224 -4.08 -7.45 23.16
CA HIS A 224 -3.37 -8.18 24.21
C HIS A 224 -2.12 -8.92 23.68
N SER A 225 -0.97 -8.34 24.06
CA SER A 225 0.37 -8.97 24.16
C SER A 225 0.94 -9.59 22.88
N LYS A 226 1.93 -8.91 22.30
CA LYS A 226 2.91 -9.53 21.40
C LYS A 226 3.56 -10.71 22.13
N PRO A 227 3.68 -11.92 21.53
CA PRO A 227 4.34 -13.03 22.20
C PRO A 227 5.75 -12.65 22.65
N GLU A 228 6.06 -12.89 23.93
CA GLU A 228 7.32 -12.47 24.59
C GLU A 228 8.58 -13.13 24.00
N SER A 229 8.40 -14.23 23.28
CA SER A 229 9.46 -14.95 22.57
C SER A 229 8.89 -15.69 21.36
N PHE A 230 9.62 -15.67 20.24
CA PHE A 230 9.43 -16.65 19.17
C PHE A 230 10.31 -17.85 19.50
N SER A 231 9.68 -19.02 19.64
CA SER A 231 10.39 -20.29 19.73
C SER A 231 11.08 -20.57 18.40
N LEU A 232 12.39 -20.35 18.30
CA LEU A 232 13.24 -20.93 17.25
C LEU A 232 13.34 -22.46 17.37
N ASP A 233 12.81 -23.02 18.46
CA ASP A 233 12.83 -24.45 18.81
C ASP A 233 11.58 -25.21 18.36
N GLN A 234 10.65 -24.58 17.64
CA GLN A 234 9.68 -25.35 16.88
C GLN A 234 10.41 -25.83 15.63
N ASP A 235 10.91 -27.07 15.70
CA ASP A 235 11.06 -27.90 14.51
C ASP A 235 9.91 -27.54 13.55
N CYS A 236 10.24 -27.25 12.30
CA CYS A 236 9.35 -26.75 11.25
C CYS A 236 8.27 -27.78 10.81
N TRP A 237 7.73 -28.52 11.78
CA TRP A 237 6.83 -29.64 11.69
C TRP A 237 5.83 -29.51 12.82
N ASN A 238 4.66 -28.98 12.51
CA ASN A 238 3.51 -29.09 13.38
C ASN A 238 3.04 -30.57 13.33
N PRO A 239 3.24 -31.40 14.38
CA PRO A 239 2.99 -32.84 14.30
C PRO A 239 1.49 -33.19 14.22
N GLY A 240 0.60 -32.20 14.43
CA GLY A 240 -0.85 -32.33 14.26
C GLY A 240 -1.32 -32.42 12.80
N VAL A 241 -0.42 -32.24 11.83
CA VAL A 241 -0.68 -32.27 10.38
C VAL A 241 -0.04 -33.53 9.74
N MET A 242 0.27 -34.55 10.54
CA MET A 242 0.92 -35.78 10.03
C MET A 242 0.01 -36.66 9.16
N GLU A 243 -1.32 -36.48 9.17
CA GLU A 243 -2.21 -37.18 8.23
C GLU A 243 -2.26 -36.51 6.84
N SER A 244 -1.84 -35.24 6.68
CA SER A 244 -1.94 -34.50 5.40
C SER A 244 -0.61 -34.10 4.76
N ALA A 245 0.53 -34.16 5.45
CA ALA A 245 1.84 -33.88 4.85
C ALA A 245 2.13 -34.76 3.61
N HIS A 246 1.79 -36.05 3.67
CA HIS A 246 1.92 -36.98 2.54
C HIS A 246 0.98 -36.63 1.37
N VAL A 247 -0.21 -36.08 1.65
CA VAL A 247 -1.18 -35.68 0.63
C VAL A 247 -0.71 -34.42 -0.08
N VAL A 248 -0.22 -33.43 0.66
CA VAL A 248 0.36 -32.21 0.12
C VAL A 248 1.62 -32.52 -0.69
N ASP A 249 2.50 -33.40 -0.18
CA ASP A 249 3.68 -33.84 -0.93
C ASP A 249 3.31 -34.55 -2.23
N ALA A 250 2.29 -35.42 -2.21
CA ALA A 250 1.82 -36.10 -3.42
C ALA A 250 1.17 -35.12 -4.42
N GLN A 251 0.45 -34.10 -3.95
CA GLN A 251 -0.10 -33.03 -4.78
C GLN A 251 1.00 -32.18 -5.40
N VAL A 252 2.03 -31.83 -4.63
CA VAL A 252 3.21 -31.13 -5.12
C VAL A 252 3.92 -31.99 -6.15
N ASP A 253 4.19 -33.27 -5.87
CA ASP A 253 4.85 -34.18 -6.81
C ASP A 253 4.02 -34.36 -8.10
N GLU A 254 2.68 -34.38 -8.01
CA GLU A 254 1.79 -34.40 -9.19
C GLU A 254 1.87 -33.09 -9.99
N LEU A 255 1.86 -31.93 -9.33
CA LEU A 255 2.03 -30.62 -9.98
C LEU A 255 3.37 -30.52 -10.69
N LEU A 256 4.45 -30.99 -10.05
CA LEU A 256 5.80 -31.08 -10.62
C LEU A 256 5.85 -32.03 -11.82
N ALA A 257 5.16 -33.17 -11.73
CA ALA A 257 5.06 -34.12 -12.85
C ALA A 257 4.24 -33.59 -14.03
N ARG A 258 3.38 -32.59 -13.82
CA ARG A 258 2.61 -31.92 -14.89
C ARG A 258 3.36 -30.76 -15.53
N THR A 259 4.27 -30.11 -14.80
CA THR A 259 5.10 -28.98 -15.27
C THR A 259 6.29 -29.41 -16.16
N VAL A 260 6.25 -30.65 -16.66
CA VAL A 260 7.24 -31.27 -17.54
C VAL A 260 7.64 -30.35 -18.70
N HIS A 261 8.94 -30.11 -18.76
CA HIS A 261 9.67 -29.31 -19.74
C HIS A 261 9.43 -29.75 -21.19
N ARG A 262 8.32 -29.34 -21.80
CA ARG A 262 8.16 -29.46 -23.25
C ARG A 262 8.91 -28.33 -23.93
N ARG A 263 10.14 -28.61 -24.35
CA ARG A 263 10.88 -27.73 -25.26
C ARG A 263 10.36 -27.93 -26.67
N THR A 264 9.85 -26.86 -27.26
CA THR A 264 9.58 -26.80 -28.69
C THR A 264 10.89 -26.60 -29.46
N LYS A 265 10.90 -26.99 -30.74
CA LYS A 265 12.10 -26.85 -31.58
C LYS A 265 12.38 -25.38 -31.91
N HIS A 266 11.32 -24.60 -32.10
CA HIS A 266 11.36 -23.18 -32.44
C HIS A 266 10.36 -22.40 -31.55
N LYS A 267 10.70 -21.16 -31.19
CA LYS A 267 9.77 -20.30 -30.43
C LYS A 267 8.57 -19.90 -31.29
N VAL A 268 8.82 -19.22 -32.41
CA VAL A 268 7.75 -18.67 -33.25
C VAL A 268 7.84 -19.21 -34.68
N GLY A 269 6.73 -19.70 -35.20
CA GLY A 269 6.57 -20.05 -36.60
C GLY A 269 5.86 -18.96 -37.41
N LEU A 270 6.31 -18.70 -38.64
CA LEU A 270 5.66 -17.80 -39.58
C LEU A 270 5.34 -18.53 -40.88
N VAL A 271 4.15 -18.31 -41.43
CA VAL A 271 3.78 -18.76 -42.78
C VAL A 271 3.35 -17.57 -43.64
N TYR A 272 3.85 -17.56 -44.88
CA TYR A 272 3.50 -16.64 -45.94
C TYR A 272 3.81 -17.32 -47.27
N GLU A 273 2.87 -17.29 -48.21
CA GLU A 273 2.99 -17.96 -49.51
C GLU A 273 2.52 -17.03 -50.62
N ASP A 274 3.29 -16.89 -51.71
CA ASP A 274 2.97 -15.98 -52.81
C ASP A 274 1.61 -16.26 -53.47
N ALA A 275 1.10 -17.49 -53.37
CA ALA A 275 -0.21 -17.89 -53.89
C ALA A 275 -1.38 -17.05 -53.34
N VAL A 276 -1.23 -16.46 -52.15
CA VAL A 276 -2.25 -15.57 -51.57
C VAL A 276 -2.34 -14.21 -52.28
N LEU A 277 -1.35 -13.83 -53.09
CA LEU A 277 -1.29 -12.56 -53.82
C LEU A 277 -2.09 -12.57 -55.13
N ASN A 278 -2.53 -13.75 -55.58
CA ASN A 278 -3.21 -13.93 -56.86
C ASN A 278 -4.68 -13.47 -56.82
N HIS A 279 -5.31 -13.47 -55.64
CA HIS A 279 -6.61 -12.85 -55.44
C HIS A 279 -6.52 -11.33 -55.58
N ARG A 280 -7.12 -10.74 -56.62
CA ARG A 280 -7.06 -9.29 -56.89
C ARG A 280 -8.40 -8.75 -57.37
N ASP A 281 -8.65 -7.47 -57.11
CA ASP A 281 -9.77 -6.75 -57.72
C ASP A 281 -9.43 -6.45 -59.20
N THR A 282 -10.21 -7.02 -60.11
CA THR A 282 -10.10 -6.83 -61.57
C THR A 282 -11.12 -5.79 -62.10
N GLY A 283 -11.79 -5.05 -61.21
CA GLY A 283 -12.75 -4.00 -61.50
C GLY A 283 -12.12 -2.61 -61.70
N LEU A 284 -12.93 -1.56 -61.48
CA LEU A 284 -12.53 -0.14 -61.60
C LEU A 284 -11.74 0.39 -60.37
N GLY A 285 -11.41 -0.49 -59.41
CA GLY A 285 -10.89 -0.12 -58.09
C GLY A 285 -12.01 0.32 -57.13
N GLY A 286 -11.73 0.25 -55.82
CA GLY A 286 -12.66 0.70 -54.78
C GLY A 286 -12.67 -0.14 -53.50
N PHE A 287 -11.94 -1.26 -53.45
CA PHE A 287 -11.74 -2.04 -52.24
C PHE A 287 -10.39 -1.74 -51.60
N GLU A 288 -10.38 -1.67 -50.28
CA GLU A 288 -9.19 -1.45 -49.47
C GLU A 288 -8.36 -2.74 -49.26
N GLU A 289 -8.97 -3.92 -49.46
CA GLU A 289 -8.28 -5.20 -49.39
C GLU A 289 -7.43 -5.44 -50.65
N CYS A 290 -6.11 -5.55 -50.48
CA CYS A 290 -5.16 -5.69 -51.57
C CYS A 290 -3.95 -6.59 -51.24
N PRO A 291 -3.25 -7.17 -52.25
CA PRO A 291 -2.05 -8.00 -52.05
C PRO A 291 -0.95 -7.31 -51.25
N GLU A 292 -0.79 -6.00 -51.40
CA GLU A 292 0.25 -5.19 -50.78
C GLU A 292 0.18 -5.23 -49.24
N ARG A 293 -0.98 -5.57 -48.65
CA ARG A 293 -1.15 -5.73 -47.20
C ARG A 293 -0.18 -6.76 -46.62
N VAL A 294 -0.18 -7.96 -47.19
CA VAL A 294 0.68 -9.07 -46.72
C VAL A 294 2.13 -8.87 -47.14
N GLU A 295 2.37 -8.30 -48.33
CA GLU A 295 3.73 -7.97 -48.78
C GLU A 295 4.39 -6.95 -47.85
N ARG A 296 3.66 -5.90 -47.44
CA ARG A 296 4.17 -4.87 -46.53
C ARG A 296 4.47 -5.44 -45.14
N ILE A 297 3.64 -6.34 -44.62
CA ILE A 297 3.94 -7.06 -43.37
C ILE A 297 5.29 -7.79 -43.50
N VAL A 298 5.48 -8.60 -44.55
CA VAL A 298 6.73 -9.34 -44.76
C VAL A 298 7.93 -8.40 -44.91
N GLN A 299 7.78 -7.29 -45.64
CA GLN A 299 8.83 -6.27 -45.78
C GLN A 299 9.20 -5.65 -44.44
N THR A 300 8.23 -5.30 -43.60
CA THR A 300 8.46 -4.73 -42.27
C THR A 300 9.17 -5.73 -41.37
N LEU A 301 8.71 -6.99 -41.31
CA LEU A 301 9.36 -8.05 -40.52
C LEU A 301 10.81 -8.30 -40.96
N LYS A 302 11.10 -8.25 -42.27
CA LYS A 302 12.47 -8.34 -42.80
C LYS A 302 13.30 -7.13 -42.39
N LYS A 303 12.75 -5.92 -42.53
CA LYS A 303 13.42 -4.67 -42.19
C LYS A 303 13.78 -4.56 -40.71
N THR A 304 12.95 -5.09 -39.82
CA THR A 304 13.18 -5.08 -38.36
C THR A 304 14.02 -6.27 -37.87
N GLY A 305 14.35 -7.22 -38.75
CA GLY A 305 15.11 -8.43 -38.40
C GLY A 305 14.28 -9.50 -37.68
N ILE A 306 12.97 -9.33 -37.55
CA ILE A 306 12.07 -10.33 -36.94
C ILE A 306 11.92 -11.56 -37.85
N TRP A 307 11.88 -11.35 -39.17
CA TRP A 307 11.70 -12.41 -40.15
C TRP A 307 12.71 -13.56 -39.96
N ASP A 308 13.99 -13.22 -39.84
CA ASP A 308 15.10 -14.20 -39.74
C ASP A 308 15.16 -14.91 -38.38
N ARG A 309 14.46 -14.40 -37.36
CA ARG A 309 14.40 -14.98 -36.01
C ARG A 309 13.28 -16.03 -35.88
N CYS A 310 12.38 -16.10 -36.85
CA CYS A 310 11.25 -17.00 -36.85
C CYS A 310 11.51 -18.24 -37.70
N TYR A 311 10.83 -19.34 -37.36
CA TYR A 311 10.83 -20.54 -38.19
C TYR A 311 9.85 -20.38 -39.34
N HIS A 312 10.31 -20.50 -40.59
CA HIS A 312 9.44 -20.47 -41.75
C HIS A 312 8.72 -21.80 -41.93
N ILE A 313 7.42 -21.79 -41.64
CA ILE A 313 6.53 -22.91 -41.87
C ILE A 313 6.20 -22.94 -43.36
N GLN A 314 6.32 -24.12 -43.96
CA GLN A 314 5.87 -24.35 -45.33
C GLN A 314 4.34 -24.40 -45.34
N GLY A 315 3.71 -23.49 -46.09
CA GLY A 315 2.27 -23.50 -46.29
C GLY A 315 1.83 -24.58 -47.26
N ARG A 316 0.51 -24.78 -47.33
CA ARG A 316 -0.13 -25.68 -48.30
C ARG A 316 -1.53 -25.18 -48.63
N GLU A 317 -2.10 -25.73 -49.69
CA GLU A 317 -3.52 -25.59 -49.99
C GLU A 317 -4.38 -26.44 -49.02
N ALA A 318 -5.52 -25.91 -48.60
CA ALA A 318 -6.53 -26.67 -47.87
C ALA A 318 -7.30 -27.60 -48.81
N THR A 319 -7.56 -28.82 -48.36
CA THR A 319 -8.38 -29.79 -49.12
C THR A 319 -9.87 -29.46 -48.99
N ASP A 320 -10.68 -29.89 -49.97
CA ASP A 320 -12.13 -29.74 -49.92
C ASP A 320 -12.72 -30.33 -48.61
N ALA A 321 -12.16 -31.45 -48.11
CA ALA A 321 -12.60 -32.07 -46.85
C ALA A 321 -12.32 -31.20 -45.62
N GLU A 322 -11.20 -30.48 -45.60
CA GLU A 322 -10.87 -29.54 -44.52
C GLU A 322 -11.76 -28.29 -44.57
N LEU A 323 -12.04 -27.77 -45.78
CA LEU A 323 -12.99 -26.67 -45.97
C LEU A 323 -14.41 -27.07 -45.50
N CYS A 324 -14.80 -28.31 -45.78
CA CYS A 324 -16.09 -28.89 -45.36
C CYS A 324 -16.24 -29.06 -43.85
N LEU A 325 -15.20 -28.83 -43.03
CA LEU A 325 -15.32 -28.86 -41.58
C LEU A 325 -16.29 -27.79 -41.06
N VAL A 326 -16.41 -26.66 -41.75
CA VAL A 326 -17.33 -25.57 -41.38
C VAL A 326 -18.20 -25.07 -42.53
N HIS A 327 -17.75 -25.20 -43.79
CA HIS A 327 -18.52 -24.76 -44.95
C HIS A 327 -19.35 -25.89 -45.56
N GLY A 328 -20.48 -25.55 -46.18
CA GLY A 328 -21.30 -26.52 -46.90
C GLY A 328 -20.64 -26.95 -48.21
N GLU A 329 -20.78 -28.24 -48.56
CA GLU A 329 -20.28 -28.79 -49.83
C GLU A 329 -20.78 -28.02 -51.05
N ASP A 330 -22.04 -27.56 -51.04
CA ASP A 330 -22.61 -26.78 -52.13
C ASP A 330 -21.93 -25.42 -52.29
N HIS A 331 -21.59 -24.76 -51.19
CA HIS A 331 -20.87 -23.49 -51.20
C HIS A 331 -19.48 -23.65 -51.80
N ILE A 332 -18.71 -24.66 -51.35
CA ILE A 332 -17.38 -24.98 -51.89
C ILE A 332 -17.49 -25.31 -53.39
N ARG A 333 -18.46 -26.14 -53.79
CA ARG A 333 -18.70 -26.50 -55.20
C ARG A 333 -19.05 -25.29 -56.06
N ARG A 334 -19.90 -24.38 -55.57
CA ARG A 334 -20.27 -23.15 -56.29
C ARG A 334 -19.08 -22.20 -56.40
N PHE A 335 -18.31 -22.04 -55.33
CA PHE A 335 -17.13 -21.20 -55.33
C PHE A 335 -16.05 -21.77 -56.26
N LYS A 336 -15.77 -23.07 -56.25
CA LYS A 336 -14.79 -23.71 -57.14
C LYS A 336 -15.10 -23.51 -58.64
N LYS A 337 -16.37 -23.34 -59.01
CA LYS A 337 -16.76 -23.03 -60.40
C LYS A 337 -16.28 -21.64 -60.85
N THR A 338 -16.05 -20.70 -59.94
CA THR A 338 -15.61 -19.33 -60.28
C THR A 338 -14.26 -19.33 -60.98
N MET A 339 -13.41 -20.32 -60.71
CA MET A 339 -12.10 -20.52 -61.36
C MET A 339 -12.19 -20.62 -62.90
N THR A 340 -13.35 -21.03 -63.42
CA THR A 340 -13.58 -21.21 -64.87
C THR A 340 -14.57 -20.20 -65.44
N MET A 341 -15.10 -19.30 -64.61
CA MET A 341 -16.04 -18.27 -65.05
C MET A 341 -15.30 -17.17 -65.81
N GLY A 342 -15.92 -16.65 -66.87
CA GLY A 342 -15.49 -15.39 -67.50
C GLY A 342 -15.75 -14.19 -66.59
N GLU A 343 -15.05 -13.08 -66.82
CA GLU A 343 -15.10 -11.88 -65.97
C GLU A 343 -16.53 -11.35 -65.73
N GLU A 344 -17.38 -11.33 -66.75
CA GLU A 344 -18.76 -10.84 -66.60
C GLU A 344 -19.60 -11.75 -65.69
N ALA A 345 -19.45 -13.07 -65.83
CA ALA A 345 -20.12 -14.02 -64.96
C ALA A 345 -19.62 -13.92 -63.51
N LEU A 346 -18.32 -13.69 -63.31
CA LEU A 346 -17.74 -13.41 -61.99
C LEU A 346 -18.30 -12.13 -61.37
N ARG A 347 -18.40 -11.05 -62.16
CA ARG A 347 -18.99 -9.78 -61.70
C ARG A 347 -20.45 -9.93 -61.31
N VAL A 348 -21.24 -10.69 -62.07
CA VAL A 348 -22.63 -10.99 -61.69
C VAL A 348 -22.67 -11.84 -60.42
N TYR A 349 -21.79 -12.84 -60.30
CA TYR A 349 -21.76 -13.73 -59.13
C TYR A 349 -21.34 -12.99 -57.86
N GLN A 350 -20.27 -12.18 -57.89
CA GLN A 350 -19.81 -11.40 -56.74
C GLN A 350 -20.88 -10.41 -56.24
N ASN A 351 -21.69 -9.83 -57.15
CA ASN A 351 -22.77 -8.91 -56.80
C ASN A 351 -23.92 -9.58 -56.01
N SER A 352 -23.92 -10.92 -55.92
CA SER A 352 -24.84 -11.65 -55.05
C SER A 352 -24.43 -11.59 -53.57
N PHE A 353 -23.23 -11.09 -53.28
CA PHE A 353 -22.62 -11.04 -51.96
C PHE A 353 -22.35 -9.58 -51.54
N LYS A 354 -22.23 -9.35 -50.23
CA LYS A 354 -21.96 -8.00 -49.69
C LYS A 354 -20.47 -7.78 -49.51
N SER A 355 -19.94 -6.74 -50.15
CA SER A 355 -18.53 -6.34 -50.04
C SER A 355 -17.57 -7.48 -50.42
N ILE A 356 -17.80 -8.10 -51.57
CA ILE A 356 -16.95 -9.16 -52.13
C ILE A 356 -16.52 -8.77 -53.54
N PHE A 357 -15.25 -9.00 -53.83
CA PHE A 357 -14.73 -9.04 -55.20
C PHE A 357 -14.15 -10.42 -55.49
N LEU A 358 -14.22 -10.85 -56.74
CA LEU A 358 -13.74 -12.16 -57.18
C LEU A 358 -12.92 -12.04 -58.46
N CYS A 359 -11.89 -12.89 -58.54
CA CYS A 359 -11.14 -13.20 -59.75
C CYS A 359 -11.04 -14.72 -59.87
N GLN A 360 -10.50 -15.22 -60.98
CA GLN A 360 -10.38 -16.67 -61.21
C GLN A 360 -9.51 -17.38 -60.16
N GLU A 361 -8.55 -16.67 -59.57
CA GLU A 361 -7.65 -17.21 -58.53
C GLU A 361 -8.20 -17.09 -57.10
N SER A 362 -9.38 -16.46 -56.91
CA SER A 362 -9.95 -16.23 -55.57
C SER A 362 -10.15 -17.53 -54.78
N PHE A 363 -10.61 -18.62 -55.42
CA PHE A 363 -10.78 -19.90 -54.75
C PHE A 363 -9.45 -20.47 -54.27
N ASN A 364 -8.45 -20.51 -55.15
CA ASN A 364 -7.12 -21.03 -54.85
C ASN A 364 -6.48 -20.23 -53.72
N SER A 365 -6.44 -18.89 -53.83
CA SER A 365 -5.85 -18.04 -52.79
C SER A 365 -6.55 -18.20 -51.45
N ALA A 366 -7.88 -18.34 -51.41
CA ALA A 366 -8.61 -18.62 -50.18
C ALA A 366 -8.29 -20.01 -49.60
N ALA A 367 -8.17 -21.05 -50.44
CA ALA A 367 -7.75 -22.38 -50.00
C ALA A 367 -6.31 -22.38 -49.45
N TRP A 368 -5.40 -21.59 -50.05
CA TRP A 368 -4.05 -21.35 -49.51
C TRP A 368 -4.07 -20.59 -48.19
N ALA A 369 -4.91 -19.56 -48.03
CA ALA A 369 -5.04 -18.84 -46.76
C ALA A 369 -5.46 -19.77 -45.62
N VAL A 370 -6.46 -20.62 -45.86
CA VAL A 370 -6.89 -21.66 -44.91
C VAL A 370 -5.75 -22.64 -44.64
N GLY A 371 -5.13 -23.22 -45.68
CA GLY A 371 -4.11 -24.25 -45.50
C GLY A 371 -2.81 -23.75 -44.84
N CYS A 372 -2.43 -22.49 -45.06
CA CYS A 372 -1.39 -21.81 -44.29
C CYS A 372 -1.77 -21.72 -42.81
N SER A 373 -3.01 -21.32 -42.50
CA SER A 373 -3.53 -21.29 -41.12
C SER A 373 -3.47 -22.68 -40.47
N LEU A 374 -3.86 -23.74 -41.20
CA LEU A 374 -3.75 -25.13 -40.72
C LEU A 374 -2.31 -25.56 -40.47
N SER A 375 -1.36 -25.07 -41.28
CA SER A 375 0.06 -25.37 -41.13
C SER A 375 0.65 -24.74 -39.86
N VAL A 376 0.17 -23.55 -39.47
CA VAL A 376 0.51 -22.95 -38.16
C VAL A 376 -0.04 -23.81 -37.03
N ILE A 377 -1.30 -24.22 -37.09
CA ILE A 377 -1.92 -25.11 -36.10
C ILE A 377 -1.15 -26.43 -35.97
N ASP A 378 -0.82 -27.08 -37.09
CA ASP A 378 -0.01 -28.29 -37.12
C ASP A 378 1.36 -28.07 -36.44
N SER A 379 2.06 -26.97 -36.76
CA SER A 379 3.37 -26.68 -36.17
C SER A 379 3.33 -26.50 -34.65
N ILE A 380 2.26 -25.86 -34.13
CA ILE A 380 2.09 -25.61 -32.70
C ILE A 380 1.74 -26.90 -31.97
N LEU A 381 0.73 -27.64 -32.46
CA LEU A 381 0.21 -28.83 -31.77
C LEU A 381 1.15 -30.04 -31.88
N THR A 382 2.04 -30.05 -32.86
CA THR A 382 3.13 -31.04 -32.97
C THR A 382 4.41 -30.63 -32.22
N ASN A 383 4.39 -29.49 -31.50
CA ASN A 383 5.53 -28.92 -30.76
C ASN A 383 6.76 -28.54 -31.64
N GLN A 384 6.55 -28.34 -32.95
CA GLN A 384 7.58 -27.77 -33.82
C GLN A 384 7.83 -26.30 -33.46
N CYS A 385 6.75 -25.56 -33.25
CA CYS A 385 6.75 -24.16 -32.81
C CYS A 385 5.99 -24.03 -31.49
N GLN A 386 6.33 -23.05 -30.65
CA GLN A 386 5.55 -22.73 -29.45
C GLN A 386 4.29 -21.95 -29.80
N SER A 387 4.43 -20.97 -30.69
CA SER A 387 3.38 -20.11 -31.20
C SER A 387 3.65 -19.82 -32.67
N GLY A 388 2.72 -19.14 -33.35
CA GLY A 388 2.97 -18.74 -34.73
C GLY A 388 1.96 -17.76 -35.30
N ALA A 389 2.29 -17.22 -36.47
CA ALA A 389 1.44 -16.30 -37.20
C ALA A 389 1.29 -16.70 -38.68
N ALA A 390 0.06 -16.62 -39.18
CA ALA A 390 -0.30 -16.79 -40.58
C ALA A 390 -0.52 -15.41 -41.21
N ILE A 391 0.40 -15.02 -42.10
CA ILE A 391 0.33 -13.77 -42.87
C ILE A 391 -0.40 -14.10 -44.18
N VAL A 392 -1.74 -14.12 -44.10
CA VAL A 392 -2.60 -14.68 -45.15
C VAL A 392 -3.62 -13.67 -45.65
N ARG A 393 -4.12 -13.91 -46.87
CA ARG A 393 -5.30 -13.24 -47.44
C ARG A 393 -5.93 -14.16 -48.52
N PRO A 394 -7.23 -14.03 -48.84
CA PRO A 394 -8.23 -13.17 -48.23
C PRO A 394 -8.51 -13.47 -46.74
N PRO A 395 -9.10 -12.53 -45.99
CA PRO A 395 -9.55 -12.77 -44.61
C PRO A 395 -10.69 -13.80 -44.55
N GLY A 396 -11.14 -14.15 -43.34
CA GLY A 396 -12.12 -15.20 -43.12
C GLY A 396 -13.22 -14.97 -42.08
N HIS A 397 -13.04 -14.11 -41.08
CA HIS A 397 -13.93 -14.09 -39.90
C HIS A 397 -15.42 -13.78 -40.19
N HIS A 398 -15.73 -13.10 -41.30
CA HIS A 398 -17.11 -12.84 -41.75
C HIS A 398 -17.73 -13.96 -42.58
N ALA A 399 -16.93 -14.89 -43.13
CA ALA A 399 -17.43 -15.93 -44.02
C ALA A 399 -18.33 -16.91 -43.25
N GLU A 400 -19.54 -17.09 -43.76
CA GLU A 400 -20.56 -17.96 -43.17
C GLU A 400 -20.47 -19.37 -43.74
N LYS A 401 -21.22 -20.32 -43.16
CA LYS A 401 -21.26 -21.71 -43.63
C LYS A 401 -21.51 -21.85 -45.14
N ASN A 402 -22.39 -21.00 -45.70
CA ASN A 402 -22.80 -21.09 -47.11
C ASN A 402 -22.71 -19.77 -47.88
N ASP A 403 -22.13 -18.72 -47.29
CA ASP A 403 -22.16 -17.35 -47.82
C ASP A 403 -20.80 -16.65 -47.67
N MET A 404 -20.50 -15.73 -48.59
CA MET A 404 -19.29 -14.90 -48.57
C MET A 404 -19.68 -13.46 -48.25
N MET A 405 -18.90 -12.76 -47.43
CA MET A 405 -19.14 -11.34 -47.15
C MET A 405 -17.92 -10.68 -46.52
N GLY A 406 -17.79 -9.35 -46.69
CA GLY A 406 -16.80 -8.56 -45.97
C GLY A 406 -15.36 -8.97 -46.30
N PHE A 407 -15.09 -9.13 -47.60
CA PHE A 407 -13.83 -9.67 -48.17
C PHE A 407 -13.52 -11.13 -47.81
N CYS A 408 -14.31 -11.76 -46.93
CA CYS A 408 -14.07 -13.11 -46.45
C CYS A 408 -14.71 -14.15 -47.37
N LEU A 409 -13.89 -15.08 -47.86
CA LEU A 409 -14.32 -16.13 -48.81
C LEU A 409 -14.48 -17.49 -48.13
N PHE A 410 -13.49 -17.89 -47.31
CA PHE A 410 -13.57 -19.02 -46.37
C PHE A 410 -13.18 -18.56 -44.98
N ASN A 411 -13.72 -19.19 -43.95
CA ASN A 411 -13.45 -18.81 -42.56
C ASN A 411 -12.16 -19.49 -42.06
N ASN A 412 -11.03 -18.82 -42.30
CA ASN A 412 -9.68 -19.29 -41.94
C ASN A 412 -9.59 -19.77 -40.48
N VAL A 413 -10.05 -18.92 -39.55
CA VAL A 413 -10.01 -19.16 -38.10
C VAL A 413 -10.93 -20.32 -37.70
N ALA A 414 -12.15 -20.37 -38.22
CA ALA A 414 -13.09 -21.43 -37.87
C ALA A 414 -12.68 -22.81 -38.43
N VAL A 415 -12.15 -22.87 -39.66
CA VAL A 415 -11.58 -24.11 -40.20
C VAL A 415 -10.38 -24.54 -39.36
N ALA A 416 -9.50 -23.61 -38.97
CA ALA A 416 -8.35 -23.90 -38.11
C ALA A 416 -8.76 -24.47 -36.74
N ALA A 417 -9.78 -23.90 -36.09
CA ALA A 417 -10.30 -24.39 -34.82
C ALA A 417 -10.93 -25.79 -34.95
N LYS A 418 -11.80 -26.01 -35.95
CA LYS A 418 -12.39 -27.35 -36.18
C LYS A 418 -11.35 -28.38 -36.56
N TYR A 419 -10.35 -27.99 -37.35
CA TYR A 419 -9.23 -28.86 -37.70
C TYR A 419 -8.41 -29.26 -36.47
N ALA A 420 -8.14 -28.33 -35.55
CA ALA A 420 -7.49 -28.64 -34.28
C ALA A 420 -8.29 -29.64 -33.44
N GLN A 421 -9.63 -29.48 -33.36
CA GLN A 421 -10.50 -30.44 -32.66
C GLN A 421 -10.47 -31.82 -33.32
N VAL A 422 -10.63 -31.89 -34.65
CA VAL A 422 -10.80 -33.16 -35.37
C VAL A 422 -9.49 -33.91 -35.57
N LYS A 423 -8.41 -33.23 -35.99
CA LYS A 423 -7.12 -33.86 -36.31
C LYS A 423 -6.26 -34.07 -35.07
N HIS A 424 -6.24 -33.10 -34.16
CA HIS A 424 -5.32 -33.08 -33.01
C HIS A 424 -6.01 -33.38 -31.68
N GLY A 425 -7.34 -33.53 -31.67
CA GLY A 425 -8.10 -33.84 -30.46
C GLY A 425 -8.11 -32.73 -29.41
N VAL A 426 -7.89 -31.47 -29.83
CA VAL A 426 -7.90 -30.31 -28.93
C VAL A 426 -9.28 -30.15 -28.32
N GLN A 427 -9.37 -30.07 -26.99
CA GLN A 427 -10.65 -30.10 -26.28
C GLN A 427 -11.21 -28.70 -26.00
N ARG A 428 -10.37 -27.70 -25.73
CA ARG A 428 -10.81 -26.33 -25.46
C ARG A 428 -10.04 -25.32 -26.31
N ILE A 429 -10.75 -24.54 -27.13
CA ILE A 429 -10.15 -23.52 -27.99
C ILE A 429 -10.70 -22.16 -27.62
N LEU A 430 -9.81 -21.22 -27.32
CA LEU A 430 -10.16 -19.82 -27.19
C LEU A 430 -9.95 -19.13 -28.54
N ILE A 431 -10.99 -18.51 -29.08
CA ILE A 431 -10.90 -17.63 -30.24
C ILE A 431 -11.09 -16.19 -29.76
N ILE A 432 -10.07 -15.36 -29.93
CA ILE A 432 -10.15 -13.92 -29.69
C ILE A 432 -10.20 -13.20 -31.03
N ASP A 433 -11.25 -12.42 -31.26
CA ASP A 433 -11.39 -11.55 -32.42
C ASP A 433 -11.25 -10.10 -31.98
N TRP A 434 -10.10 -9.51 -32.28
CA TRP A 434 -9.83 -8.09 -32.02
C TRP A 434 -9.92 -7.25 -33.30
N ASP A 435 -10.35 -7.85 -34.42
CA ASP A 435 -10.73 -7.08 -35.61
C ASP A 435 -11.85 -6.11 -35.22
N ILE A 436 -11.82 -4.91 -35.81
CA ILE A 436 -12.81 -3.90 -35.44
C ILE A 436 -14.23 -4.29 -35.85
N HIS A 437 -14.38 -5.19 -36.81
CA HIS A 437 -15.66 -5.74 -37.23
C HIS A 437 -15.99 -7.02 -36.47
N HIS A 438 -17.27 -7.22 -36.18
CA HIS A 438 -17.71 -8.47 -35.55
C HIS A 438 -17.52 -9.66 -36.49
N GLY A 439 -16.74 -10.67 -36.07
CA GLY A 439 -16.61 -11.97 -36.74
C GLY A 439 -17.88 -12.82 -36.68
N ASN A 440 -18.95 -12.38 -37.35
CA ASN A 440 -20.25 -13.05 -37.39
C ASN A 440 -20.17 -14.51 -37.86
N GLY A 441 -19.28 -14.81 -38.82
CA GLY A 441 -19.08 -16.16 -39.34
C GLY A 441 -18.51 -17.09 -38.28
N ILE A 442 -17.50 -16.63 -37.52
CA ILE A 442 -16.93 -17.41 -36.41
C ILE A 442 -18.00 -17.67 -35.36
N GLN A 443 -18.72 -16.63 -34.92
CA GLN A 443 -19.78 -16.78 -33.91
C GLN A 443 -20.82 -17.83 -34.35
N ASN A 444 -21.35 -17.73 -35.58
CA ASN A 444 -22.38 -18.65 -36.05
C ASN A 444 -21.89 -20.11 -36.17
N MET A 445 -20.61 -20.31 -36.49
CA MET A 445 -20.03 -21.65 -36.62
C MET A 445 -19.82 -22.36 -35.28
N PHE A 446 -19.62 -21.59 -34.19
CA PHE A 446 -19.36 -22.14 -32.86
C PHE A 446 -20.46 -21.84 -31.83
N ASP A 447 -21.57 -21.20 -32.23
CA ASP A 447 -22.63 -20.77 -31.31
C ASP A 447 -23.17 -21.93 -30.45
N ASN A 448 -23.12 -23.18 -30.93
CA ASN A 448 -23.55 -24.37 -30.18
C ASN A 448 -22.40 -25.30 -29.75
N ASP A 449 -21.14 -24.85 -29.82
CA ASP A 449 -19.98 -25.67 -29.44
C ASP A 449 -19.46 -25.29 -28.04
N PRO A 450 -19.72 -26.09 -26.98
CA PRO A 450 -19.30 -25.77 -25.62
C PRO A 450 -17.78 -25.78 -25.42
N ASN A 451 -17.03 -26.33 -26.38
CA ASN A 451 -15.59 -26.50 -26.36
C ASN A 451 -14.83 -25.34 -27.05
N VAL A 452 -15.55 -24.35 -27.58
CA VAL A 452 -14.96 -23.15 -28.17
C VAL A 452 -15.51 -21.93 -27.45
N LEU A 453 -14.62 -21.12 -26.88
CA LEU A 453 -14.96 -19.80 -26.35
C LEU A 453 -14.60 -18.76 -27.40
N PHE A 454 -15.61 -18.04 -27.91
CA PHE A 454 -15.43 -16.93 -28.84
C PHE A 454 -15.63 -15.60 -28.10
N ILE A 455 -14.61 -14.75 -28.12
CA ILE A 455 -14.67 -13.38 -27.58
C ILE A 455 -14.34 -12.41 -28.70
N SER A 456 -15.22 -11.45 -28.97
CA SER A 456 -15.02 -10.44 -30.00
C SER A 456 -15.11 -9.02 -29.44
N LEU A 457 -14.16 -8.16 -29.83
CA LEU A 457 -14.08 -6.75 -29.46
C LEU A 457 -14.28 -5.91 -30.72
N HIS A 458 -15.46 -5.36 -30.93
CA HIS A 458 -15.81 -4.77 -32.22
C HIS A 458 -16.62 -3.48 -32.08
N ARG A 459 -16.46 -2.60 -33.06
CA ARG A 459 -17.31 -1.42 -33.22
C ARG A 459 -18.71 -1.88 -33.59
N PHE A 460 -19.68 -1.53 -32.77
CA PHE A 460 -21.07 -1.95 -32.95
C PHE A 460 -21.97 -0.78 -33.37
N ASP A 461 -21.74 0.42 -32.84
CA ASP A 461 -22.55 1.63 -33.07
C ASP A 461 -24.06 1.32 -33.07
N ASN A 462 -24.51 0.63 -32.03
CA ASN A 462 -25.90 0.19 -31.83
C ASN A 462 -26.46 -0.65 -33.01
N GLY A 463 -25.60 -1.43 -33.66
CA GLY A 463 -25.93 -2.31 -34.79
C GLY A 463 -25.87 -1.62 -36.15
N SER A 464 -25.41 -0.37 -36.21
CA SER A 464 -25.27 0.41 -37.45
C SER A 464 -23.88 0.28 -38.10
N PHE A 465 -22.90 -0.30 -37.41
CA PHE A 465 -21.59 -0.62 -37.99
C PHE A 465 -21.61 -2.00 -38.66
N TYR A 466 -20.80 -2.19 -39.71
CA TYR A 466 -20.73 -3.45 -40.46
C TYR A 466 -20.33 -4.61 -39.50
N PRO A 467 -20.97 -5.81 -39.57
CA PRO A 467 -21.87 -6.33 -40.61
C PRO A 467 -23.36 -5.96 -40.50
N TYR A 468 -23.70 -4.97 -39.67
CA TYR A 468 -25.05 -4.51 -39.35
C TYR A 468 -25.92 -5.53 -38.59
N GLY A 469 -26.87 -5.02 -37.80
CA GLY A 469 -27.85 -5.82 -37.09
C GLY A 469 -27.45 -6.22 -35.67
N GLY A 470 -28.09 -7.25 -35.13
CA GLY A 470 -28.02 -7.57 -33.68
C GLY A 470 -27.08 -8.72 -33.28
N LYS A 471 -26.36 -9.34 -34.23
CA LYS A 471 -25.53 -10.52 -33.97
C LYS A 471 -24.28 -10.24 -33.12
N GLY A 472 -23.69 -9.06 -33.26
CA GLY A 472 -22.59 -8.58 -32.40
C GLY A 472 -23.07 -7.97 -31.08
N TYR A 473 -24.35 -8.04 -30.73
CA TYR A 473 -24.82 -7.39 -29.51
C TYR A 473 -24.33 -8.10 -28.24
N HIS A 474 -23.99 -7.35 -27.19
CA HIS A 474 -23.46 -7.88 -25.93
C HIS A 474 -24.39 -8.89 -25.22
N LYS A 475 -25.68 -8.90 -25.54
CA LYS A 475 -26.67 -9.86 -25.01
C LYS A 475 -26.59 -11.26 -25.64
N GLN A 476 -25.77 -11.44 -26.66
CA GLN A 476 -25.53 -12.77 -27.23
C GLN A 476 -24.57 -13.54 -26.33
N SER A 477 -24.97 -14.73 -25.89
CA SER A 477 -24.22 -15.59 -24.97
C SER A 477 -23.89 -16.97 -25.54
N GLY A 478 -24.28 -17.24 -26.79
CA GLY A 478 -24.19 -18.56 -27.39
C GLY A 478 -25.58 -19.20 -27.54
N GLY A 479 -25.62 -20.32 -28.23
CA GLY A 479 -26.79 -21.18 -28.40
C GLY A 479 -27.07 -22.07 -27.18
N PRO A 480 -28.15 -22.88 -27.21
CA PRO A 480 -28.64 -23.60 -26.03
C PRO A 480 -27.61 -24.52 -25.37
N ASP A 481 -26.74 -25.14 -26.16
CA ASP A 481 -25.76 -26.12 -25.67
C ASP A 481 -24.40 -25.50 -25.30
N ALA A 482 -24.23 -24.20 -25.51
CA ALA A 482 -22.97 -23.47 -25.31
C ALA A 482 -23.20 -22.07 -24.72
N GLN A 483 -24.16 -21.92 -23.80
CA GLN A 483 -24.38 -20.67 -23.09
C GLN A 483 -23.11 -20.21 -22.35
N GLY A 484 -22.81 -18.90 -22.44
CA GLY A 484 -21.59 -18.28 -21.96
C GLY A 484 -20.39 -18.41 -22.90
N ARG A 485 -20.48 -19.15 -24.01
CA ARG A 485 -19.34 -19.39 -24.92
C ARG A 485 -19.18 -18.39 -26.06
N THR A 486 -20.14 -17.49 -26.22
CA THR A 486 -20.02 -16.31 -27.08
C THR A 486 -20.01 -15.07 -26.20
N VAL A 487 -19.00 -14.22 -26.36
CA VAL A 487 -18.82 -12.99 -25.59
C VAL A 487 -18.56 -11.83 -26.55
N ASN A 488 -19.53 -10.92 -26.68
CA ASN A 488 -19.43 -9.77 -27.56
C ASN A 488 -19.22 -8.49 -26.76
N ILE A 489 -18.02 -7.90 -26.84
CA ILE A 489 -17.70 -6.59 -26.29
C ILE A 489 -18.04 -5.54 -27.34
N ALA A 490 -19.32 -5.17 -27.36
CA ALA A 490 -19.91 -4.31 -28.38
C ALA A 490 -19.64 -2.82 -28.11
N TRP A 491 -18.65 -2.24 -28.79
CA TRP A 491 -18.29 -0.84 -28.61
C TRP A 491 -19.30 0.10 -29.28
N ASN A 492 -19.93 0.94 -28.47
CA ASN A 492 -20.84 1.99 -28.94
C ASN A 492 -20.22 3.36 -28.69
N ASP A 493 -20.63 4.35 -29.48
CA ASP A 493 -20.39 5.79 -29.29
C ASP A 493 -18.91 6.20 -29.14
N GLY A 494 -18.41 6.89 -30.16
CA GLY A 494 -17.06 7.48 -30.15
C GLY A 494 -15.93 6.47 -30.38
N SER A 495 -14.78 7.02 -30.73
CA SER A 495 -13.56 6.29 -31.05
C SER A 495 -12.88 5.71 -29.80
N LYS A 496 -12.51 4.43 -29.82
CA LYS A 496 -11.81 3.75 -28.73
C LYS A 496 -10.29 3.78 -28.94
N GLY A 497 -9.54 3.74 -27.84
CA GLY A 497 -8.07 3.72 -27.83
C GLY A 497 -7.51 2.56 -27.01
N ASP A 498 -6.20 2.56 -26.81
CA ASP A 498 -5.46 1.48 -26.11
C ASP A 498 -6.06 1.15 -24.74
N ALA A 499 -6.41 2.19 -23.97
CA ALA A 499 -6.99 2.04 -22.64
C ALA A 499 -8.27 1.21 -22.63
N ASP A 500 -9.16 1.39 -23.62
CA ASP A 500 -10.43 0.66 -23.70
C ASP A 500 -10.21 -0.84 -23.92
N TYR A 501 -9.26 -1.19 -24.79
CA TYR A 501 -8.93 -2.58 -25.10
C TYR A 501 -8.19 -3.25 -23.94
N ILE A 502 -7.22 -2.58 -23.33
CA ILE A 502 -6.53 -3.09 -22.13
C ILE A 502 -7.52 -3.31 -20.99
N SER A 503 -8.49 -2.41 -20.82
CA SER A 503 -9.56 -2.56 -19.83
C SER A 503 -10.44 -3.80 -20.10
N ALA A 504 -10.84 -4.00 -21.36
CA ALA A 504 -11.59 -5.19 -21.76
C ALA A 504 -10.78 -6.46 -21.51
N PHE A 505 -9.47 -6.42 -21.73
CA PHE A 505 -8.59 -7.56 -21.45
C PHE A 505 -8.54 -7.89 -19.97
N HIS A 506 -8.31 -6.89 -19.10
CA HIS A 506 -8.24 -7.10 -17.66
C HIS A 506 -9.58 -7.57 -17.06
N HIS A 507 -10.71 -6.99 -17.47
CA HIS A 507 -11.99 -7.23 -16.79
C HIS A 507 -12.88 -8.30 -17.46
N LEU A 508 -12.61 -8.68 -18.71
CA LEU A 508 -13.39 -9.68 -19.44
C LEU A 508 -12.49 -10.76 -20.06
N VAL A 509 -11.58 -10.40 -20.98
CA VAL A 509 -10.87 -11.42 -21.77
C VAL A 509 -10.05 -12.36 -20.89
N LEU A 510 -9.18 -11.83 -20.01
CA LEU A 510 -8.34 -12.66 -19.17
C LEU A 510 -9.15 -13.44 -18.12
N PRO A 511 -10.04 -12.84 -17.31
CA PRO A 511 -10.84 -13.61 -16.35
C PRO A 511 -11.61 -14.78 -16.97
N LEU A 512 -12.20 -14.56 -18.15
CA LEU A 512 -12.94 -15.60 -18.88
C LEU A 512 -12.01 -16.66 -19.47
N ALA A 513 -10.86 -16.25 -20.02
CA ALA A 513 -9.90 -17.16 -20.61
C ALA A 513 -9.23 -18.07 -19.57
N TYR A 514 -8.88 -17.55 -18.40
CA TYR A 514 -8.29 -18.35 -17.31
C TYR A 514 -9.33 -19.30 -16.69
N GLU A 515 -10.61 -18.90 -16.55
CA GLU A 515 -11.68 -19.83 -16.13
C GLU A 515 -11.97 -20.88 -17.20
N PHE A 516 -11.88 -20.53 -18.49
CA PHE A 516 -12.05 -21.48 -19.57
C PHE A 516 -10.89 -22.47 -19.67
N ALA A 517 -9.68 -22.03 -19.32
CA ALA A 517 -8.42 -22.77 -19.43
C ALA A 517 -8.30 -23.43 -20.82
N PRO A 518 -8.04 -22.68 -21.90
CA PRO A 518 -7.91 -23.24 -23.24
C PRO A 518 -6.67 -24.13 -23.40
N ASP A 519 -6.73 -25.08 -24.34
CA ASP A 519 -5.60 -25.89 -24.79
C ASP A 519 -4.88 -25.25 -26.00
N LEU A 520 -5.55 -24.31 -26.67
CA LEU A 520 -5.07 -23.55 -27.82
C LEU A 520 -5.76 -22.19 -27.85
N VAL A 521 -5.01 -21.12 -28.13
CA VAL A 521 -5.54 -19.79 -28.40
C VAL A 521 -5.36 -19.48 -29.88
N ILE A 522 -6.45 -19.08 -30.55
CA ILE A 522 -6.42 -18.58 -31.93
C ILE A 522 -6.91 -17.14 -31.92
N VAL A 523 -6.13 -16.24 -32.51
CA VAL A 523 -6.49 -14.83 -32.65
C VAL A 523 -6.89 -14.58 -34.10
N ALA A 524 -8.12 -14.15 -34.31
CA ALA A 524 -8.55 -13.48 -35.53
C ALA A 524 -7.93 -12.07 -35.50
N ALA A 525 -6.75 -11.96 -36.11
CA ALA A 525 -5.84 -10.84 -35.93
C ALA A 525 -6.10 -9.75 -36.98
N GLY A 526 -7.19 -9.00 -36.81
CA GLY A 526 -7.48 -7.79 -37.57
C GLY A 526 -6.78 -6.56 -36.98
N PHE A 527 -6.25 -5.68 -37.83
CA PHE A 527 -5.55 -4.47 -37.40
C PHE A 527 -6.22 -3.18 -37.84
N ASP A 528 -7.49 -3.25 -38.26
CA ASP A 528 -8.30 -2.13 -38.70
C ASP A 528 -8.83 -1.25 -37.57
N ALA A 529 -8.63 -1.62 -36.31
CA ALA A 529 -8.81 -0.72 -35.16
C ALA A 529 -7.64 0.29 -34.96
N GLU A 530 -6.54 0.15 -35.73
CA GLU A 530 -5.36 1.03 -35.65
C GLU A 530 -5.69 2.45 -36.14
N LYS A 531 -5.04 3.46 -35.52
CA LYS A 531 -5.38 4.88 -35.70
C LYS A 531 -5.33 5.43 -37.13
N THR A 532 -4.59 4.79 -38.04
CA THR A 532 -4.41 5.22 -39.43
C THR A 532 -5.29 4.43 -40.40
N ASP A 533 -6.05 3.46 -39.90
CA ASP A 533 -6.95 2.67 -40.72
C ASP A 533 -8.15 3.49 -41.23
N SER A 534 -8.50 3.29 -42.50
CA SER A 534 -9.58 4.02 -43.16
C SER A 534 -10.97 3.49 -42.82
N LEU A 535 -11.10 2.23 -42.41
CA LEU A 535 -12.39 1.57 -42.20
C LEU A 535 -12.81 1.54 -40.73
N GLY A 536 -11.86 1.41 -39.79
CA GLY A 536 -12.24 1.26 -38.39
C GLY A 536 -12.64 2.54 -37.66
N GLY A 537 -11.85 3.61 -37.81
CA GLY A 537 -12.08 4.89 -37.13
C GLY A 537 -11.75 4.90 -35.62
N TYR A 538 -10.98 3.91 -35.14
CA TYR A 538 -10.46 3.84 -33.78
C TYR A 538 -9.03 4.40 -33.70
N ARG A 539 -8.42 4.42 -32.51
CA ARG A 539 -7.13 5.07 -32.26
C ARG A 539 -6.13 4.14 -31.56
N LEU A 540 -6.18 2.84 -31.84
CA LEU A 540 -5.25 1.90 -31.23
C LEU A 540 -3.84 2.10 -31.80
N THR A 541 -2.84 1.94 -30.95
CA THR A 541 -1.43 1.96 -31.34
C THR A 541 -0.93 0.55 -31.66
N PRO A 542 0.09 0.37 -32.50
CA PRO A 542 0.70 -0.94 -32.71
C PRO A 542 1.17 -1.63 -31.41
N ALA A 543 1.63 -0.86 -30.43
CA ALA A 543 2.11 -1.39 -29.16
C ALA A 543 1.01 -2.16 -28.40
N VAL A 544 -0.24 -1.69 -28.40
CA VAL A 544 -1.33 -2.34 -27.67
C VAL A 544 -1.60 -3.77 -28.17
N PHE A 545 -1.47 -4.02 -29.48
CA PHE A 545 -1.59 -5.36 -30.05
C PHE A 545 -0.47 -6.30 -29.56
N GLY A 546 0.74 -5.77 -29.39
CA GLY A 546 1.84 -6.48 -28.73
C GLY A 546 1.51 -6.83 -27.27
N HIS A 547 0.98 -5.87 -26.49
CA HIS A 547 0.57 -6.14 -25.11
C HIS A 547 -0.56 -7.16 -25.01
N MET A 548 -1.61 -7.05 -25.84
CA MET A 548 -2.69 -8.04 -25.91
C MET A 548 -2.15 -9.44 -26.24
N THR A 549 -1.19 -9.53 -27.17
CA THR A 549 -0.51 -10.79 -27.51
C THR A 549 0.24 -11.36 -26.29
N ARG A 550 1.05 -10.54 -25.59
CA ARG A 550 1.79 -10.95 -24.38
C ARG A 550 0.87 -11.44 -23.27
N MET A 551 -0.29 -10.80 -23.07
CA MET A 551 -1.27 -11.22 -22.07
C MET A 551 -1.81 -12.63 -22.38
N LEU A 552 -2.10 -12.91 -23.66
CA LEU A 552 -2.61 -14.22 -24.12
C LEU A 552 -1.56 -15.33 -24.05
N MET A 553 -0.26 -15.02 -24.08
CA MET A 553 0.82 -16.01 -23.98
C MET A 553 0.90 -16.72 -22.61
N GLY A 554 0.22 -16.19 -21.57
CA GLY A 554 0.07 -16.89 -20.30
C GLY A 554 -0.87 -18.12 -20.38
N LEU A 555 -1.69 -18.20 -21.42
CA LEU A 555 -2.69 -19.26 -21.62
C LEU A 555 -2.15 -20.40 -22.49
N ALA A 556 -2.77 -21.57 -22.38
CA ALA A 556 -2.53 -22.71 -23.28
C ALA A 556 -1.05 -23.13 -23.42
N ASP A 557 -0.25 -23.00 -22.36
CA ASP A 557 1.21 -23.19 -22.40
C ASP A 557 1.89 -22.32 -23.46
N GLY A 558 1.40 -21.11 -23.73
CA GLY A 558 1.91 -20.22 -24.78
C GLY A 558 1.55 -20.61 -26.21
N LYS A 559 0.63 -21.56 -26.42
CA LYS A 559 0.15 -21.99 -27.75
C LYS A 559 -0.84 -20.97 -28.33
N VAL A 560 -0.26 -19.93 -28.92
CA VAL A 560 -1.00 -18.83 -29.55
C VAL A 560 -0.78 -18.85 -31.06
N ALA A 561 -1.87 -18.90 -31.83
CA ALA A 561 -1.86 -18.77 -33.28
C ALA A 561 -2.50 -17.45 -33.69
N LEU A 562 -1.77 -16.58 -34.37
CA LEU A 562 -2.29 -15.33 -34.96
C LEU A 562 -2.64 -15.59 -36.42
N ILE A 563 -3.88 -15.33 -36.83
CA ILE A 563 -4.31 -15.47 -38.23
C ILE A 563 -4.77 -14.10 -38.72
N LEU A 564 -4.08 -13.54 -39.72
CA LEU A 564 -4.38 -12.20 -40.23
C LEU A 564 -5.81 -12.11 -40.80
N GLU A 565 -6.56 -11.11 -40.35
CA GLU A 565 -7.91 -10.76 -40.82
C GLU A 565 -7.91 -9.38 -41.50
N GLY A 566 -8.63 -8.38 -40.96
CA GLY A 566 -8.67 -7.00 -41.44
C GLY A 566 -7.41 -6.18 -41.15
N GLY A 567 -7.46 -4.89 -41.45
CA GLY A 567 -6.34 -3.94 -41.38
C GLY A 567 -5.89 -3.53 -42.77
N TYR A 568 -6.13 -2.27 -43.12
CA TYR A 568 -6.08 -1.74 -44.47
C TYR A 568 -5.12 -0.54 -44.60
N SER A 569 -4.70 0.05 -43.48
CA SER A 569 -3.47 0.84 -43.45
C SER A 569 -2.26 -0.07 -43.62
N LEU A 570 -1.58 -0.02 -44.78
CA LEU A 570 -0.42 -0.87 -45.06
C LEU A 570 0.69 -0.71 -43.99
N GLU A 571 0.97 0.53 -43.60
CA GLU A 571 1.99 0.81 -42.58
C GLU A 571 1.49 0.37 -41.20
N GLY A 572 0.29 0.79 -40.78
CA GLY A 572 -0.28 0.45 -39.48
C GLY A 572 -0.37 -1.05 -39.25
N THR A 573 -0.97 -1.78 -40.20
CA THR A 573 -1.10 -3.25 -40.19
C THR A 573 0.25 -3.93 -40.06
N SER A 574 1.26 -3.48 -40.81
CA SER A 574 2.60 -4.07 -40.75
C SER A 574 3.30 -3.84 -39.41
N GLN A 575 3.11 -2.67 -38.79
CA GLN A 575 3.65 -2.37 -37.46
C GLN A 575 2.92 -3.18 -36.38
N CYS A 576 1.60 -3.33 -36.45
CA CYS A 576 0.84 -4.13 -35.50
C CYS A 576 1.25 -5.61 -35.54
N MET A 577 1.33 -6.22 -36.73
CA MET A 577 1.82 -7.60 -36.85
C MET A 577 3.27 -7.73 -36.36
N ASN A 578 4.13 -6.76 -36.66
CA ASN A 578 5.50 -6.72 -36.14
C ASN A 578 5.53 -6.72 -34.60
N MET A 579 4.69 -5.91 -33.93
CA MET A 579 4.58 -5.90 -32.47
C MET A 579 4.03 -7.21 -31.90
N CYS A 580 3.05 -7.85 -32.56
CA CYS A 580 2.53 -9.15 -32.13
C CYS A 580 3.61 -10.24 -32.23
N VAL A 581 4.34 -10.32 -33.34
CA VAL A 581 5.42 -11.31 -33.52
C VAL A 581 6.59 -11.05 -32.58
N SER A 582 6.95 -9.77 -32.32
CA SER A 582 7.89 -9.41 -31.25
C SER A 582 7.43 -9.92 -29.88
N ALA A 583 6.15 -9.76 -29.54
CA ALA A 583 5.60 -10.28 -28.29
C ALA A 583 5.75 -11.81 -28.21
N LEU A 584 5.39 -12.53 -29.28
CA LEU A 584 5.53 -14.00 -29.39
C LEU A 584 6.99 -14.48 -29.24
N LEU A 585 7.95 -13.68 -29.72
CA LEU A 585 9.40 -13.96 -29.56
C LEU A 585 9.90 -13.70 -28.13
N GLY A 586 9.11 -13.05 -27.29
CA GLY A 586 9.49 -12.64 -25.93
C GLY A 586 10.22 -11.29 -25.88
N ASP A 587 10.15 -10.47 -26.94
CA ASP A 587 10.84 -9.18 -26.97
C ASP A 587 10.22 -8.18 -25.99
N PRO A 588 11.02 -7.24 -25.46
CA PRO A 588 10.51 -6.04 -24.81
C PRO A 588 9.50 -5.29 -25.69
N LEU A 589 8.40 -4.85 -25.08
CA LEU A 589 7.35 -4.09 -25.77
C LEU A 589 7.46 -2.61 -25.41
N PRO A 590 7.24 -1.69 -26.36
CA PRO A 590 7.16 -0.26 -26.05
C PRO A 590 6.03 0.01 -25.05
N ASN A 591 6.29 0.88 -24.06
CA ASN A 591 5.24 1.29 -23.12
C ASN A 591 4.06 1.92 -23.87
N ILE A 592 2.85 1.55 -23.45
CA ILE A 592 1.63 2.25 -23.86
C ILE A 592 1.36 3.40 -22.90
N HIS A 593 1.25 4.62 -23.44
CA HIS A 593 0.76 5.76 -22.68
C HIS A 593 -0.75 5.62 -22.54
N SER A 594 -1.19 4.80 -21.58
CA SER A 594 -2.61 4.56 -21.40
C SER A 594 -3.28 5.83 -20.87
N ALA A 595 -4.16 6.38 -21.69
CA ALA A 595 -5.20 7.28 -21.20
C ALA A 595 -6.19 6.50 -20.31
N VAL A 596 -7.17 7.20 -19.77
CA VAL A 596 -8.31 6.57 -19.08
C VAL A 596 -9.26 6.02 -20.13
N PRO A 597 -9.86 4.83 -19.94
CA PRO A 597 -10.86 4.30 -20.87
C PRO A 597 -11.97 5.33 -21.11
N SER A 598 -12.58 5.29 -22.30
CA SER A 598 -13.73 6.14 -22.58
C SER A 598 -14.92 5.70 -21.73
N LYS A 599 -15.79 6.66 -21.37
CA LYS A 599 -17.03 6.35 -20.63
C LYS A 599 -17.88 5.30 -21.35
N SER A 600 -18.00 5.41 -22.67
CA SER A 600 -18.72 4.43 -23.49
C SER A 600 -18.04 3.07 -23.57
N GLY A 601 -16.70 3.02 -23.45
CA GLY A 601 -15.94 1.78 -23.32
C GLY A 601 -16.22 1.10 -21.99
N VAL A 602 -16.14 1.84 -20.88
CA VAL A 602 -16.51 1.34 -19.54
C VAL A 602 -17.94 0.79 -19.53
N GLU A 603 -18.89 1.51 -20.12
CA GLU A 603 -20.29 1.09 -20.22
C GLU A 603 -20.45 -0.21 -21.02
N ALA A 604 -19.76 -0.36 -22.17
CA ALA A 604 -19.80 -1.57 -22.97
C ALA A 604 -19.22 -2.80 -22.22
N ILE A 605 -18.11 -2.61 -21.50
CA ILE A 605 -17.52 -3.64 -20.63
C ILE A 605 -18.54 -4.03 -19.55
N CYS A 606 -19.11 -3.06 -18.84
CA CYS A 606 -20.10 -3.32 -17.78
C CYS A 606 -21.28 -4.12 -18.32
N LYS A 607 -21.92 -3.67 -19.41
CA LYS A 607 -23.06 -4.33 -20.06
C LYS A 607 -22.75 -5.77 -20.46
N THR A 608 -21.53 -6.02 -20.93
CA THR A 608 -21.09 -7.37 -21.30
C THR A 608 -20.92 -8.23 -20.05
N MET A 609 -20.31 -7.71 -18.98
CA MET A 609 -20.20 -8.42 -17.71
C MET A 609 -21.56 -8.85 -17.14
N GLU A 610 -22.59 -8.00 -17.22
CA GLU A 610 -23.93 -8.32 -16.67
C GLU A 610 -24.57 -9.55 -17.32
N VAL A 611 -24.25 -9.79 -18.59
CA VAL A 611 -24.74 -10.97 -19.32
C VAL A 611 -23.90 -12.19 -18.96
N GLN A 612 -22.58 -12.00 -18.88
CA GLN A 612 -21.63 -13.10 -18.74
C GLN A 612 -21.51 -13.62 -17.30
N GLU A 613 -21.82 -12.82 -16.28
CA GLU A 613 -21.77 -13.25 -14.88
C GLU A 613 -22.67 -14.45 -14.58
N ALA A 614 -23.73 -14.67 -15.37
CA ALA A 614 -24.60 -15.83 -15.26
C ALA A 614 -23.88 -17.16 -15.58
N PHE A 615 -22.77 -17.11 -16.32
CA PHE A 615 -22.06 -18.29 -16.83
C PHE A 615 -20.65 -18.42 -16.27
N TRP A 616 -20.04 -17.31 -15.84
CA TRP A 616 -18.64 -17.24 -15.46
C TRP A 616 -18.49 -16.84 -14.01
N ARG A 617 -17.96 -17.77 -13.22
CA ARG A 617 -17.82 -17.62 -11.78
C ARG A 617 -16.80 -16.56 -11.42
N THR A 618 -15.78 -16.40 -12.27
CA THR A 618 -14.77 -15.36 -12.12
C THR A 618 -15.32 -13.98 -12.34
N LEU A 619 -16.60 -13.77 -12.73
CA LEU A 619 -17.28 -12.46 -12.83
C LEU A 619 -18.24 -12.16 -11.66
N LEU A 620 -18.62 -13.16 -10.86
CA LEU A 620 -19.58 -13.05 -9.72
C LEU A 620 -18.99 -12.33 -8.48
N PHE A 621 -17.96 -11.51 -8.66
CA PHE A 621 -17.28 -10.76 -7.61
C PHE A 621 -17.70 -9.27 -7.58
N ARG A 622 -18.54 -8.83 -8.53
CA ARG A 622 -19.11 -7.48 -8.52
C ARG A 622 -20.20 -7.35 -7.47
N VAL A 623 -19.93 -6.56 -6.44
CA VAL A 623 -20.95 -5.97 -5.56
C VAL A 623 -21.01 -4.48 -5.87
N GLU A 624 -22.20 -3.90 -5.94
CA GLU A 624 -22.35 -2.44 -6.08
C GLU A 624 -21.69 -1.74 -4.88
N LEU A 625 -20.81 -0.77 -5.15
CA LEU A 625 -20.19 0.04 -4.11
C LEU A 625 -21.09 1.26 -3.81
N PRO A 626 -21.18 1.72 -2.55
CA PRO A 626 -21.99 2.90 -2.20
C PRO A 626 -21.57 4.14 -3.01
N SER A 627 -22.54 4.95 -3.46
CA SER A 627 -22.26 6.20 -4.18
C SER A 627 -21.60 7.26 -3.27
N GLU A 628 -20.87 8.22 -3.86
CA GLU A 628 -20.33 9.39 -3.13
C GLU A 628 -21.43 10.18 -2.40
N GLU A 629 -22.63 10.29 -2.96
CA GLU A 629 -23.79 10.96 -2.31
C GLU A 629 -24.40 10.13 -1.16
N GLN A 630 -24.20 8.81 -1.18
CA GLN A 630 -24.51 7.95 -0.05
C GLN A 630 -23.42 8.00 1.02
N LEU A 631 -22.19 8.47 0.78
CA LEU A 631 -21.23 8.70 1.87
C LEU A 631 -21.66 9.87 2.79
N GLU A 632 -22.47 10.80 2.28
CA GLU A 632 -23.12 11.83 3.10
C GLU A 632 -24.43 11.34 3.77
N ASN A 633 -25.10 10.31 3.22
CA ASN A 633 -26.41 9.83 3.69
C ASN A 633 -26.42 8.43 4.36
N SER A 634 -25.35 7.64 4.28
CA SER A 634 -25.26 6.27 4.81
C SER A 634 -24.87 6.21 6.29
N CYS A 635 -24.49 7.35 6.88
CA CYS A 635 -24.46 7.51 8.34
C CYS A 635 -25.85 7.31 9.01
N LEU A 636 -26.95 7.28 8.23
CA LEU A 636 -28.32 7.16 8.74
C LEU A 636 -28.93 5.75 8.68
N LEU A 637 -28.37 4.80 7.91
CA LEU A 637 -28.96 3.46 7.76
C LEU A 637 -28.33 2.39 8.67
N TYR A 638 -27.14 2.68 9.23
CA TYR A 638 -26.43 1.81 10.17
C TYR A 638 -27.22 1.59 11.50
N PHE A 639 -28.14 2.51 11.83
CA PHE A 639 -28.85 2.51 13.12
C PHE A 639 -30.10 1.61 13.20
N LEU A 640 -30.54 0.97 12.11
CA LEU A 640 -31.84 0.27 12.11
C LEU A 640 -31.79 -1.26 12.31
N ILE A 641 -30.64 -1.94 12.17
CA ILE A 641 -30.63 -3.42 12.04
C ILE A 641 -30.02 -4.17 13.24
N HIS A 642 -29.15 -3.57 14.08
CA HIS A 642 -28.43 -4.32 15.13
C HIS A 642 -28.98 -4.21 16.55
N GLY A 643 -30.28 -3.94 16.68
CA GLY A 643 -31.02 -4.29 17.88
C GLY A 643 -31.24 -5.82 17.95
N LEU A 644 -30.80 -6.42 19.07
CA LEU A 644 -31.16 -7.75 19.61
C LEU A 644 -30.18 -8.92 19.36
N LYS A 645 -29.22 -9.14 20.29
CA LYS A 645 -29.35 -10.14 21.38
C LYS A 645 -28.11 -10.16 22.29
N LYS A 646 -28.39 -10.39 23.57
CA LYS A 646 -27.53 -10.30 24.75
C LYS A 646 -26.90 -11.66 25.14
N GLU A 647 -25.88 -11.55 26.00
CA GLU A 647 -25.27 -12.54 26.94
C GLU A 647 -24.18 -13.47 26.36
N LYS A 648 -22.96 -13.59 26.92
CA LYS A 648 -22.47 -13.43 28.31
C LYS A 648 -20.98 -13.02 28.38
N ALA A 649 -20.70 -12.28 29.44
CA ALA A 649 -19.45 -11.69 29.92
C ALA A 649 -18.13 -12.49 29.79
N PHE A 650 -17.06 -11.77 29.42
CA PHE A 650 -15.85 -11.63 30.25
C PHE A 650 -15.25 -10.23 30.05
N SER A 651 -14.72 -9.64 31.12
CA SER A 651 -14.54 -8.20 31.37
C SER A 651 -13.29 -7.57 30.75
N ILE A 652 -13.46 -6.47 30.02
CA ILE A 652 -12.40 -5.54 29.60
C ILE A 652 -12.72 -4.16 30.21
N GLU A 653 -11.95 -3.71 31.19
CA GLU A 653 -11.96 -2.33 31.68
C GLU A 653 -10.73 -1.59 31.15
N SER A 654 -10.91 -0.76 30.11
CA SER A 654 -10.54 0.67 30.12
C SER A 654 -10.58 1.24 28.69
N MET A 655 -11.70 1.84 28.30
CA MET A 655 -11.75 2.78 27.17
C MET A 655 -11.32 4.17 27.66
N THR A 656 -10.50 4.85 26.85
CA THR A 656 -9.81 6.11 27.15
C THR A 656 -10.76 7.30 27.42
N GLU A 657 -10.40 8.13 28.42
CA GLU A 657 -11.10 9.38 28.81
C GLU A 657 -10.96 10.48 27.73
N LEU A 658 -12.01 11.28 27.46
CA LEU A 658 -11.98 12.30 26.39
C LEU A 658 -11.45 13.67 26.86
N LEU A 659 -11.43 13.94 28.16
CA LEU A 659 -10.97 15.22 28.70
C LEU A 659 -9.43 15.28 28.71
N ASN A 660 -8.85 16.04 27.78
CA ASN A 660 -7.40 16.19 27.67
C ASN A 660 -6.76 16.99 28.83
N GLU A 661 -5.44 16.88 28.97
CA GLU A 661 -4.67 17.44 30.08
C GLU A 661 -4.75 18.96 30.17
N LYS A 662 -4.65 19.67 29.04
CA LYS A 662 -4.80 21.14 28.96
C LYS A 662 -6.11 21.63 29.59
N TYR A 663 -7.22 20.94 29.35
CA TYR A 663 -8.50 21.31 29.93
C TYR A 663 -8.63 20.89 31.40
N ARG A 664 -7.95 19.82 31.83
CA ARG A 664 -7.84 19.45 33.25
C ARG A 664 -7.11 20.54 34.03
N ASP A 665 -6.00 21.05 33.53
CA ASP A 665 -5.24 22.12 34.18
C ASP A 665 -6.07 23.40 34.33
N GLN A 666 -6.84 23.74 33.30
CA GLN A 666 -7.74 24.88 33.34
C GLN A 666 -8.84 24.72 34.40
N LEU A 667 -9.39 23.50 34.55
CA LEU A 667 -10.39 23.18 35.57
C LEU A 667 -9.78 23.18 36.98
N VAL A 668 -8.58 22.64 37.18
CA VAL A 668 -7.83 22.72 38.46
C VAL A 668 -7.63 24.18 38.87
N THR A 669 -7.22 25.02 37.91
CA THR A 669 -7.03 26.47 38.12
C THR A 669 -8.34 27.13 38.56
N TRP A 670 -9.47 26.79 37.95
CA TRP A 670 -10.77 27.38 38.30
C TRP A 670 -11.39 26.84 39.59
N ILE A 671 -11.09 25.59 39.96
CA ILE A 671 -11.48 24.99 41.25
C ILE A 671 -10.68 25.64 42.39
N GLY A 672 -9.48 26.16 42.11
CA GLY A 672 -8.70 26.99 43.03
C GLY A 672 -7.98 26.18 44.13
N LYS A 673 -7.88 24.86 43.95
CA LYS A 673 -7.08 23.96 44.81
C LYS A 673 -6.51 22.80 43.99
N PRO A 674 -5.33 22.27 44.36
CA PRO A 674 -4.78 21.09 43.72
C PRO A 674 -5.74 19.91 43.83
N CYS A 675 -6.11 19.36 42.68
CA CYS A 675 -7.04 18.24 42.61
C CYS A 675 -6.76 17.41 41.37
N HIS A 676 -7.21 16.16 41.40
CA HIS A 676 -7.15 15.24 40.26
C HIS A 676 -8.54 14.70 39.97
N PHE A 677 -8.76 14.32 38.72
CA PHE A 677 -10.05 13.88 38.22
C PHE A 677 -10.07 12.36 38.05
N ARG A 678 -11.08 11.70 38.62
CA ARG A 678 -11.35 10.28 38.42
C ARG A 678 -12.68 10.11 37.73
N LEU A 679 -12.73 9.47 36.57
CA LEU A 679 -13.99 9.27 35.84
C LEU A 679 -14.96 8.38 36.63
N LEU A 680 -16.14 8.92 36.98
CA LEU A 680 -17.21 8.22 37.67
C LEU A 680 -18.25 7.67 36.70
N TYR A 681 -18.65 8.49 35.73
CA TYR A 681 -19.73 8.18 34.81
C TYR A 681 -19.41 8.71 33.41
N LYS A 682 -19.66 7.90 32.38
CA LYS A 682 -19.48 8.26 30.97
C LYS A 682 -20.63 7.63 30.19
N ILE A 683 -21.45 8.42 29.49
CA ILE A 683 -22.67 7.89 28.86
C ILE A 683 -22.38 6.85 27.77
N SER A 684 -21.25 6.95 27.07
CA SER A 684 -20.83 5.90 26.11
C SER A 684 -20.42 4.57 26.78
N ARG A 685 -19.98 4.61 28.04
CA ARG A 685 -19.61 3.42 28.85
C ARG A 685 -20.80 2.88 29.66
N ASP A 686 -21.55 3.77 30.29
CA ASP A 686 -22.54 3.45 31.32
C ASP A 686 -23.99 3.58 30.84
N GLY A 687 -24.19 4.05 29.60
CA GLY A 687 -25.51 4.43 29.07
C GLY A 687 -25.97 5.79 29.60
N CYS A 688 -26.95 6.42 28.93
CA CYS A 688 -27.52 7.70 29.37
C CYS A 688 -28.75 7.47 30.25
N SER A 689 -28.54 7.19 31.53
CA SER A 689 -29.59 6.76 32.47
C SER A 689 -29.48 7.47 33.81
N ALA A 690 -30.52 8.20 34.22
CA ALA A 690 -30.56 8.94 35.49
C ALA A 690 -30.35 8.04 36.72
N PRO A 691 -31.00 6.85 36.82
CA PRO A 691 -30.69 5.90 37.89
C PRO A 691 -29.23 5.46 37.92
N THR A 692 -28.61 5.23 36.76
CA THR A 692 -27.20 4.78 36.66
C THR A 692 -26.23 5.90 37.02
N PHE A 693 -26.53 7.12 36.60
CA PHE A 693 -25.81 8.31 37.03
C PHE A 693 -25.84 8.45 38.54
N HIS A 694 -27.02 8.43 39.17
CA HIS A 694 -27.15 8.56 40.61
C HIS A 694 -26.47 7.41 41.37
N GLN A 695 -26.56 6.18 40.86
CA GLN A 695 -25.85 5.04 41.44
C GLN A 695 -24.33 5.26 41.49
N LYS A 696 -23.75 5.90 40.47
CA LYS A 696 -22.29 6.08 40.33
C LYS A 696 -21.78 7.40 40.91
N CYS A 697 -22.60 8.44 40.94
CA CYS A 697 -22.18 9.81 41.23
C CYS A 697 -22.73 10.37 42.55
N ASP A 698 -23.81 9.80 43.11
CA ASP A 698 -24.33 10.25 44.41
C ASP A 698 -23.32 9.98 45.53
N GLY A 699 -23.18 10.95 46.42
CA GLY A 699 -22.27 10.85 47.58
C GLY A 699 -20.78 10.78 47.24
N GLN A 700 -20.37 11.03 45.98
CA GLN A 700 -18.96 10.95 45.58
C GLN A 700 -18.16 12.24 45.86
N GLY A 701 -18.70 13.23 46.56
CA GLY A 701 -18.01 14.49 46.82
C GLY A 701 -18.07 15.44 45.62
N ALA A 702 -17.05 16.31 45.51
CA ALA A 702 -16.97 17.30 44.44
C ALA A 702 -16.89 16.62 43.06
N THR A 703 -17.55 17.18 42.05
CA THR A 703 -17.58 16.62 40.69
C THR A 703 -17.49 17.68 39.60
N VAL A 704 -16.90 17.29 38.46
CA VAL A 704 -16.95 18.04 37.20
C VAL A 704 -17.74 17.22 36.19
N THR A 705 -18.77 17.83 35.60
CA THR A 705 -19.51 17.28 34.47
C THR A 705 -19.07 17.96 33.18
N VAL A 706 -18.68 17.20 32.17
CA VAL A 706 -18.23 17.68 30.85
C VAL A 706 -19.12 17.08 29.77
N LEU A 707 -19.60 17.93 28.85
CA LEU A 707 -20.40 17.55 27.69
C LEU A 707 -19.63 17.87 26.41
N TYR A 708 -19.67 16.93 25.46
CA TYR A 708 -19.08 17.06 24.12
C TYR A 708 -20.22 17.05 23.11
N ASN A 709 -20.52 18.17 22.44
CA ASN A 709 -21.62 18.23 21.48
C ASN A 709 -21.21 17.98 20.03
N THR A 710 -22.19 17.68 19.16
CA THR A 710 -21.95 17.41 17.74
C THR A 710 -21.47 18.64 16.94
N ASN A 711 -21.45 19.83 17.54
CA ASN A 711 -20.91 21.05 16.95
C ASN A 711 -19.48 21.37 17.46
N ASN A 712 -18.72 20.38 17.93
CA ASN A 712 -17.35 20.53 18.42
C ASN A 712 -17.22 21.58 19.56
N THR A 713 -18.23 21.67 20.44
CA THR A 713 -18.22 22.55 21.62
C THR A 713 -18.15 21.72 22.89
N ILE A 714 -17.29 22.13 23.82
CA ILE A 714 -17.08 21.45 25.12
C ILE A 714 -17.51 22.40 26.22
N TYR A 715 -18.49 21.99 27.02
CA TYR A 715 -19.07 22.78 28.10
C TYR A 715 -19.53 21.90 29.26
N GLY A 716 -19.82 22.49 30.42
CA GLY A 716 -20.11 21.71 31.60
C GLY A 716 -20.26 22.51 32.86
N GLY A 717 -20.20 21.83 34.01
CA GLY A 717 -20.36 22.45 35.32
C GLY A 717 -19.60 21.71 36.42
N TYR A 718 -19.28 22.45 37.48
CA TYR A 718 -18.59 21.97 38.67
C TYR A 718 -19.46 22.17 39.91
N LEU A 719 -19.53 21.16 40.77
CA LEU A 719 -20.04 21.23 42.15
C LEU A 719 -18.93 20.79 43.11
N SER A 720 -18.72 21.55 44.18
CA SER A 720 -17.93 21.14 45.34
C SER A 720 -18.69 20.19 46.27
N GLN A 721 -20.02 20.24 46.22
CA GLN A 721 -20.91 19.37 47.00
C GLN A 721 -21.25 18.08 46.24
N SER A 722 -21.61 17.03 46.98
CA SER A 722 -22.03 15.74 46.39
C SER A 722 -23.39 15.84 45.69
N TRP A 723 -23.55 15.10 44.60
CA TRP A 723 -24.87 14.79 44.05
C TRP A 723 -25.70 13.97 45.06
N ASN A 724 -27.02 14.11 44.94
CA ASN A 724 -28.02 13.34 45.68
C ASN A 724 -29.24 13.09 44.78
N SER A 725 -30.16 12.22 45.22
CA SER A 725 -31.34 11.81 44.47
C SER A 725 -32.66 11.99 45.24
N ASN A 726 -32.66 12.82 46.29
CA ASN A 726 -33.79 12.99 47.22
C ASN A 726 -34.78 14.12 46.84
N GLY A 727 -34.54 14.80 45.71
CA GLY A 727 -35.38 15.91 45.23
C GLY A 727 -35.06 17.27 45.86
N ALA A 728 -33.89 17.43 46.49
CA ALA A 728 -33.48 18.69 47.11
C ALA A 728 -32.50 19.50 46.23
N TYR A 729 -32.50 20.82 46.42
CA TYR A 729 -31.47 21.69 45.87
C TYR A 729 -30.15 21.53 46.63
N ILE A 730 -29.05 21.61 45.88
CA ILE A 730 -27.69 21.53 46.39
C ILE A 730 -27.18 22.96 46.57
N ASN A 731 -26.97 23.34 47.83
CA ASN A 731 -26.41 24.65 48.17
C ASN A 731 -24.88 24.63 48.03
N ASP A 732 -24.32 25.38 47.08
CA ASP A 732 -22.89 25.42 46.82
C ASP A 732 -22.41 26.81 46.37
N GLN A 733 -21.63 27.47 47.22
CA GLN A 733 -21.11 28.82 46.96
C GLN A 733 -19.98 28.85 45.93
N THR A 734 -19.36 27.70 45.66
CA THR A 734 -18.19 27.58 44.78
C THR A 734 -18.51 26.93 43.44
N ALA A 735 -19.77 26.58 43.21
CA ALA A 735 -20.23 26.02 41.96
C ALA A 735 -20.07 27.02 40.81
N PHE A 736 -19.73 26.49 39.62
CA PHE A 736 -19.65 27.27 38.40
C PHE A 736 -19.99 26.42 37.17
N LEU A 737 -20.54 27.06 36.15
CA LEU A 737 -20.61 26.52 34.80
C LEU A 737 -19.38 26.96 34.00
N PHE A 738 -19.09 26.24 32.92
CA PHE A 738 -17.98 26.59 32.05
C PHE A 738 -18.21 26.20 30.59
N ARG A 739 -17.43 26.83 29.72
CA ARG A 739 -17.20 26.40 28.33
C ARG A 739 -15.69 26.33 28.14
N LEU A 740 -15.15 25.22 27.63
CA LEU A 740 -13.72 25.03 27.38
C LEU A 740 -13.36 25.26 25.90
N GLN A 741 -14.29 24.94 25.00
CA GLN A 741 -14.12 25.02 23.55
C GLN A 741 -15.43 25.46 22.88
N TYR A 742 -15.35 26.27 21.83
CA TYR A 742 -16.49 26.68 21.00
C TYR A 742 -16.16 26.46 19.52
N ASN A 743 -16.93 25.63 18.83
CA ASN A 743 -16.72 25.27 17.41
C ASN A 743 -15.27 24.88 17.08
N GLY A 744 -14.66 23.98 17.86
CA GLY A 744 -13.27 23.55 17.64
C GLY A 744 -12.19 24.52 18.13
N SER A 745 -12.56 25.76 18.51
CA SER A 745 -11.61 26.77 18.97
C SER A 745 -11.52 26.83 20.50
N SER A 746 -10.29 26.78 21.02
CA SER A 746 -10.00 26.89 22.46
C SER A 746 -10.42 28.27 22.99
N ASN A 747 -11.51 28.34 23.76
CA ASN A 747 -12.07 29.60 24.27
C ASN A 747 -12.69 29.40 25.67
N PRO A 748 -11.84 29.19 26.70
CA PRO A 748 -12.27 28.84 28.04
C PRO A 748 -12.94 30.02 28.76
N LEU A 749 -14.17 29.83 29.23
CA LEU A 749 -14.94 30.80 30.03
C LEU A 749 -15.52 30.11 31.27
N LYS A 750 -15.52 30.84 32.39
CA LYS A 750 -16.09 30.44 33.69
C LYS A 750 -17.28 31.33 34.05
N PHE A 751 -18.35 30.71 34.53
CA PHE A 751 -19.61 31.34 34.93
C PHE A 751 -19.94 31.01 36.39
N PRO A 752 -19.66 31.90 37.36
CA PRO A 752 -19.87 31.62 38.78
C PRO A 752 -21.36 31.59 39.16
N THR A 753 -21.72 30.85 40.22
CA THR A 753 -23.09 30.88 40.76
C THR A 753 -23.48 32.28 41.22
N SER A 754 -24.70 32.72 40.89
CA SER A 754 -25.29 33.97 41.40
C SER A 754 -26.21 33.74 42.60
N ASN A 755 -26.63 32.48 42.83
CA ASN A 755 -27.44 32.07 43.97
C ASN A 755 -27.08 30.64 44.39
N ALA A 756 -26.23 30.55 45.41
CA ALA A 756 -25.65 29.30 45.89
C ALA A 756 -26.70 28.26 46.30
N THR A 757 -27.85 28.68 46.86
CA THR A 757 -28.92 27.78 47.33
C THR A 757 -29.45 26.86 46.24
N TYR A 758 -29.38 27.30 44.97
CA TYR A 758 -29.89 26.57 43.81
C TYR A 758 -28.78 26.09 42.88
N ALA A 759 -27.53 25.98 43.36
CA ALA A 759 -26.39 25.66 42.50
C ALA A 759 -26.54 24.32 41.75
N GLY A 760 -27.04 23.28 42.41
CA GLY A 760 -27.40 22.01 41.77
C GLY A 760 -28.81 21.54 42.17
N TYR A 761 -29.33 20.56 41.44
CA TYR A 761 -30.60 19.93 41.80
C TYR A 761 -30.51 18.41 41.68
N GLY A 762 -30.63 17.72 42.82
CA GLY A 762 -30.46 16.28 42.92
C GLY A 762 -31.79 15.54 43.00
N ILE A 763 -32.27 14.99 41.88
CA ILE A 763 -33.55 14.27 41.82
C ILE A 763 -33.37 12.98 41.02
N SER A 764 -33.84 11.85 41.58
CA SER A 764 -33.65 10.50 41.04
C SER A 764 -34.06 10.30 39.57
N SER A 765 -34.89 11.18 39.01
CA SER A 765 -35.37 11.12 37.63
C SER A 765 -34.54 11.93 36.62
N GLN A 766 -33.45 12.59 37.04
CA GLN A 766 -32.63 13.44 36.18
C GLN A 766 -31.15 13.05 36.21
N GLY A 767 -30.43 13.34 35.13
CA GLY A 767 -28.97 13.32 35.12
C GLY A 767 -28.39 14.54 35.86
N PRO A 768 -27.10 14.87 35.67
CA PRO A 768 -26.51 16.08 36.24
C PRO A 768 -27.35 17.33 35.90
N SER A 769 -27.76 18.08 36.92
CA SER A 769 -28.61 19.26 36.77
C SER A 769 -28.07 20.42 37.61
N PHE A 770 -27.73 21.52 36.95
CA PHE A 770 -27.19 22.74 37.56
C PHE A 770 -28.25 23.84 37.54
N GLY A 771 -28.37 24.61 38.62
CA GLY A 771 -29.43 25.60 38.76
C GLY A 771 -30.79 24.96 39.07
N ALA A 772 -31.84 25.79 39.21
CA ALA A 772 -33.22 25.31 39.11
C ALA A 772 -33.66 25.18 37.64
N SER A 773 -32.90 24.42 36.84
CA SER A 773 -33.00 24.23 35.37
C SER A 773 -32.12 25.14 34.50
N ASP A 774 -31.05 25.75 35.02
CA ASP A 774 -30.10 26.49 34.17
C ASP A 774 -29.48 25.54 33.14
N MET A 775 -28.87 24.45 33.61
CA MET A 775 -28.36 23.39 32.73
C MET A 775 -28.87 22.04 33.21
N LYS A 776 -29.97 21.60 32.60
CA LYS A 776 -30.54 20.27 32.79
C LYS A 776 -30.08 19.38 31.66
N THR A 777 -29.37 18.29 31.97
CA THR A 777 -28.81 17.39 30.96
C THR A 777 -29.86 16.45 30.38
N PHE A 778 -30.34 15.45 31.12
CA PHE A 778 -31.36 14.51 30.64
C PHE A 778 -32.30 14.06 31.76
N THR A 779 -33.44 13.47 31.39
CA THR A 779 -34.42 12.86 32.30
C THR A 779 -34.69 11.42 31.94
N GLY A 780 -34.78 10.57 32.96
CA GLY A 780 -34.98 9.14 32.80
C GLY A 780 -33.81 8.45 32.09
N THR A 781 -34.12 7.52 31.19
CA THR A 781 -33.13 6.85 30.36
C THR A 781 -33.31 7.29 28.91
N VAL A 782 -32.25 7.81 28.32
CA VAL A 782 -32.16 8.22 26.93
C VAL A 782 -31.30 7.19 26.21
N ASN A 783 -31.81 6.65 25.10
CA ASN A 783 -31.01 5.79 24.24
C ASN A 783 -30.15 6.65 23.31
N SER A 784 -28.93 6.20 23.01
CA SER A 784 -28.13 6.78 21.94
C SER A 784 -28.93 6.74 20.63
N SER A 785 -28.88 7.83 19.86
CA SER A 785 -29.54 7.96 18.57
C SER A 785 -28.52 8.50 17.60
N GLY A 786 -27.93 7.66 16.75
CA GLY A 786 -26.74 8.05 16.01
C GLY A 786 -25.46 7.91 16.84
N ASN A 787 -24.39 8.59 16.40
CA ASN A 787 -23.13 8.74 17.15
C ASN A 787 -23.22 9.78 18.30
N TYR A 788 -24.43 10.04 18.79
CA TYR A 788 -24.70 11.02 19.84
C TYR A 788 -25.89 10.60 20.70
N PHE A 789 -26.00 11.21 21.86
CA PHE A 789 -27.08 11.09 22.82
C PHE A 789 -27.95 12.35 22.70
N PRO A 790 -29.22 12.21 22.28
CA PRO A 790 -30.14 13.33 22.17
C PRO A 790 -30.64 13.70 23.58
N LEU A 791 -29.86 14.48 24.32
CA LEU A 791 -30.22 14.83 25.68
C LEU A 791 -31.55 15.59 25.69
N ASN A 792 -32.53 15.10 26.45
CA ASN A 792 -33.89 15.64 26.52
C ASN A 792 -34.07 16.69 27.64
N GLY A 793 -32.97 17.29 28.09
CA GLY A 793 -32.98 18.35 29.10
C GLY A 793 -33.23 19.74 28.52
N ASN A 794 -32.84 20.77 29.25
CA ASN A 794 -33.08 22.17 28.88
C ASN A 794 -31.89 23.03 29.30
N VAL A 795 -31.41 23.88 28.39
CA VAL A 795 -30.34 24.88 28.60
C VAL A 795 -30.76 26.29 28.22
N ASN A 796 -32.03 26.49 27.88
CA ASN A 796 -32.55 27.81 27.50
C ASN A 796 -32.74 28.74 28.70
N SER A 797 -32.62 28.21 29.92
CA SER A 797 -32.75 28.97 31.16
C SER A 797 -31.40 29.28 31.82
N ILE A 798 -30.26 28.94 31.18
CA ILE A 798 -28.94 29.31 31.70
C ILE A 798 -28.92 30.82 31.95
N GLY A 799 -28.50 31.22 33.16
CA GLY A 799 -28.39 32.61 33.56
C GLY A 799 -29.37 33.01 34.67
N SER A 800 -30.26 32.10 35.10
CA SER A 800 -31.19 32.36 36.19
C SER A 800 -30.52 32.20 37.57
N TYR A 801 -29.53 31.30 37.68
CA TYR A 801 -28.81 31.00 38.93
C TYR A 801 -27.28 31.00 38.78
N TYR A 802 -26.77 31.26 37.58
CA TYR A 802 -25.36 31.48 37.28
C TYR A 802 -25.14 32.82 36.56
N SER A 803 -24.08 33.56 36.92
CA SER A 803 -23.73 34.82 36.26
C SER A 803 -23.05 34.55 34.92
N LEU A 804 -23.70 34.94 33.83
CA LEU A 804 -23.18 34.71 32.48
C LEU A 804 -22.19 35.74 31.98
N ASN A 805 -21.87 36.79 32.77
CA ASN A 805 -20.90 37.82 32.37
C ASN A 805 -21.16 38.38 30.95
N GLY A 806 -22.44 38.58 30.59
CA GLY A 806 -22.87 39.07 29.28
C GLY A 806 -23.05 38.01 28.18
N GLN A 807 -22.82 36.72 28.48
CA GLN A 807 -23.09 35.59 27.58
C GLN A 807 -24.56 35.13 27.65
N ASN A 808 -24.97 34.24 26.73
CA ASN A 808 -26.30 33.63 26.71
C ASN A 808 -26.21 32.12 26.42
N SER A 809 -27.33 31.41 26.47
CA SER A 809 -27.40 29.95 26.27
C SER A 809 -26.80 29.50 24.93
N ASN A 810 -27.00 30.27 23.86
CA ASN A 810 -26.46 29.99 22.54
C ASN A 810 -24.93 30.09 22.53
N SER A 811 -24.35 31.10 23.19
CA SER A 811 -22.89 31.23 23.22
C SER A 811 -22.22 30.18 24.10
N ILE A 812 -22.92 29.59 25.07
CA ILE A 812 -22.32 28.58 25.97
C ILE A 812 -22.40 27.17 25.38
N THR A 813 -23.55 26.81 24.80
CA THR A 813 -23.84 25.44 24.37
C THR A 813 -23.88 25.27 22.85
N ASN A 814 -23.72 26.35 22.08
CA ASN A 814 -23.96 26.41 20.65
C ASN A 814 -25.36 25.90 20.22
N ASN A 815 -26.36 26.13 21.09
CA ASN A 815 -27.77 25.74 20.93
C ASN A 815 -27.96 24.25 20.58
N ASN A 816 -27.08 23.38 21.09
CA ASN A 816 -27.08 21.96 20.73
C ASN A 816 -26.86 21.06 21.96
N LEU A 817 -27.90 20.27 22.26
CA LEU A 817 -27.93 19.26 23.32
C LEU A 817 -27.76 17.83 22.79
N GLN A 818 -27.45 17.66 21.51
CA GLN A 818 -26.94 16.40 20.98
C GLN A 818 -25.48 16.26 21.36
N VAL A 819 -25.20 15.34 22.28
CA VAL A 819 -23.84 15.13 22.79
C VAL A 819 -23.24 13.84 22.29
N THR A 820 -22.03 13.87 21.75
CA THR A 820 -21.28 12.65 21.42
C THR A 820 -20.88 11.89 22.69
N ASP A 821 -20.62 12.61 23.79
CA ASP A 821 -20.43 12.03 25.11
C ASP A 821 -20.70 13.03 26.25
N LEU A 822 -20.87 12.50 27.46
CA LEU A 822 -20.97 13.22 28.73
C LEU A 822 -20.19 12.44 29.78
N GLU A 823 -19.20 13.09 30.38
CA GLU A 823 -18.32 12.51 31.39
C GLU A 823 -18.50 13.26 32.72
N VAL A 824 -18.62 12.51 33.81
CA VAL A 824 -18.65 13.04 35.18
C VAL A 824 -17.44 12.52 35.92
N TYR A 825 -16.62 13.43 36.41
CA TYR A 825 -15.40 13.15 37.13
C TYR A 825 -15.57 13.49 38.60
N GLN A 826 -15.09 12.61 39.49
CA GLN A 826 -14.84 12.93 40.88
C GLN A 826 -13.63 13.85 40.97
N VAL A 827 -13.78 14.97 41.67
CA VAL A 827 -12.69 15.84 42.05
C VAL A 827 -12.16 15.38 43.38
N LYS A 828 -10.99 14.74 43.36
CA LYS A 828 -10.30 14.29 44.55
C LYS A 828 -9.30 15.35 44.99
N ASP A 829 -9.35 15.67 46.27
CA ASP A 829 -8.38 16.56 46.89
C ASP A 829 -6.96 16.02 46.67
N GLY A 830 -6.11 16.88 46.11
CA GLY A 830 -4.67 16.62 46.00
C GLY A 830 -3.95 16.78 47.35
N SER A 831 -4.66 17.21 48.40
CA SER A 831 -4.16 17.35 49.77
C SER A 831 -4.21 16.03 50.56
N ASP A 832 -3.59 14.98 50.01
CA ASP A 832 -3.09 13.89 50.84
C ASP A 832 -2.02 14.49 51.79
N PRO A 833 -2.09 14.26 53.11
CA PRO A 833 -1.03 14.65 54.05
C PRO A 833 0.35 14.10 53.68
N ASN A 834 0.43 13.07 52.82
CA ASN A 834 1.67 12.55 52.27
C ASN A 834 2.13 13.22 50.95
N LYS A 835 1.34 14.14 50.39
CA LYS A 835 1.74 14.96 49.22
C LYS A 835 1.78 16.46 49.51
N THR A 836 1.18 16.91 50.61
CA THR A 836 1.15 18.33 51.02
C THR A 836 2.40 18.72 51.83
N LYS A 837 3.58 18.25 51.40
CA LYS A 837 4.89 18.74 51.86
C LYS A 837 5.90 18.96 50.73
N MET A 838 5.52 18.78 49.46
CA MET A 838 6.48 18.87 48.35
C MET A 838 6.41 20.16 47.52
N ALA A 839 5.49 21.08 47.83
CA ALA A 839 5.50 22.42 47.26
C ALA A 839 6.39 23.41 48.05
N GLU A 840 6.88 23.05 49.24
CA GLU A 840 7.86 23.85 50.02
C GLU A 840 9.09 23.05 50.49
N SER A 841 9.32 21.85 49.96
CA SER A 841 10.50 21.04 50.27
C SER A 841 10.83 20.09 49.13
N SER A 842 10.95 20.61 47.91
CA SER A 842 11.50 19.82 46.80
C SER A 842 13.01 19.57 46.97
N LEU A 843 13.66 20.35 47.83
CA LEU A 843 15.07 20.19 48.20
C LEU A 843 15.20 19.32 49.46
N LEU A 844 15.93 18.22 49.35
CA LEU A 844 16.34 17.37 50.45
C LEU A 844 17.36 18.11 51.33
N ASP A 845 17.28 17.98 52.66
CA ASP A 845 18.23 18.60 53.60
C ASP A 845 19.69 18.14 53.40
N LYS A 846 19.87 16.95 52.79
CA LYS A 846 21.17 16.42 52.38
C LYS A 846 21.10 16.07 50.90
N PRO A 847 22.18 16.32 50.13
CA PRO A 847 22.18 16.01 48.71
C PRO A 847 22.06 14.49 48.50
N TRP A 848 21.23 14.09 47.54
CA TRP A 848 20.99 12.68 47.23
C TRP A 848 22.14 12.01 46.49
N ARG A 849 23.15 12.79 46.06
CA ARG A 849 24.42 12.33 45.52
C ARG A 849 25.53 13.27 46.01
N LYS A 850 26.67 12.69 46.41
CA LYS A 850 27.84 13.49 46.82
C LYS A 850 28.32 14.32 45.64
N PHE A 851 28.49 15.63 45.83
CA PHE A 851 28.95 16.56 44.81
C PHE A 851 29.99 17.53 45.40
N SER A 852 30.76 18.16 44.53
CA SER A 852 31.78 19.18 44.87
C SER A 852 31.09 20.54 44.98
N GLU A 853 31.57 21.42 45.85
CA GLU A 853 30.96 22.73 46.07
C GLU A 853 30.76 23.52 44.76
N PHE A 854 29.59 24.16 44.64
CA PHE A 854 29.26 25.03 43.52
C PHE A 854 29.95 26.40 43.67
N ASN A 855 31.26 26.45 43.44
CA ASN A 855 32.08 27.66 43.58
C ASN A 855 33.04 27.86 42.37
N ALA A 856 33.52 29.09 42.17
CA ALA A 856 34.33 29.46 40.99
C ALA A 856 35.65 28.69 40.94
N GLU A 857 36.22 28.40 42.11
CA GLU A 857 37.45 27.61 42.25
C GLU A 857 37.26 26.19 41.70
N THR A 858 36.14 25.55 42.01
CA THR A 858 35.79 24.21 41.50
C THR A 858 35.56 24.23 39.98
N ALA A 859 34.87 25.24 39.45
CA ALA A 859 34.64 25.37 38.02
C ALA A 859 35.96 25.55 37.25
N ASN A 860 36.85 26.43 37.73
CA ASN A 860 38.15 26.67 37.12
C ASN A 860 39.06 25.45 37.21
N LYS A 861 39.10 24.78 38.37
CA LYS A 861 39.87 23.55 38.56
C LYS A 861 39.44 22.45 37.58
N LEU A 862 38.13 22.19 37.46
CA LEU A 862 37.62 21.20 36.50
C LEU A 862 37.92 21.58 35.06
N LYS A 863 37.85 22.88 34.74
CA LYS A 863 38.19 23.40 33.41
C LYS A 863 39.67 23.18 33.10
N GLU A 864 40.57 23.49 34.04
CA GLU A 864 42.02 23.26 33.91
C GLU A 864 42.34 21.77 33.76
N GLU A 865 41.75 20.91 34.61
CA GLU A 865 41.90 19.45 34.51
C GLU A 865 41.50 18.91 33.13
N LEU A 866 40.45 19.45 32.51
CA LEU A 866 40.00 19.07 31.17
C LEU A 866 40.87 19.65 30.04
N VAL A 867 41.53 20.79 30.25
CA VAL A 867 42.51 21.34 29.31
C VAL A 867 43.81 20.53 29.33
N ASP A 868 44.26 20.16 30.53
CA ASP A 868 45.48 19.39 30.74
C ASP A 868 45.30 17.89 30.44
N TYR A 869 44.06 17.41 30.47
CA TYR A 869 43.69 16.05 30.11
C TYR A 869 44.25 15.67 28.73
N GLY A 870 44.85 14.48 28.67
CA GLY A 870 45.13 13.77 27.44
C GLY A 870 45.13 12.27 27.67
N PRO A 871 44.68 11.47 26.68
CA PRO A 871 44.78 10.02 26.76
C PRO A 871 46.22 9.59 27.06
N ASP A 872 46.39 8.48 27.77
CA ASP A 872 47.72 7.97 28.11
C ASP A 872 48.56 7.80 26.83
N SER A 873 49.80 8.29 26.87
CA SER A 873 50.78 8.15 25.80
C SER A 873 50.99 6.72 25.31
N GLU A 874 50.80 5.72 26.17
CA GLU A 874 50.91 4.29 25.82
C GLU A 874 49.79 3.83 24.86
N THR A 875 48.66 4.54 24.82
CA THR A 875 47.53 4.23 23.92
C THR A 875 47.75 4.68 22.48
N GLY A 876 48.65 5.65 22.26
CA GLY A 876 48.85 6.28 20.96
C GLY A 876 47.66 7.10 20.44
N VAL A 877 46.62 7.33 21.25
CA VAL A 877 45.42 8.10 20.89
C VAL A 877 45.62 9.57 21.21
N THR A 878 45.31 10.46 20.25
CA THR A 878 45.53 11.91 20.43
C THR A 878 44.37 12.63 21.12
N ALA A 879 43.16 12.06 21.05
CA ALA A 879 41.96 12.60 21.68
C ALA A 879 40.89 11.52 21.88
N ALA A 880 40.18 11.57 23.00
CA ALA A 880 39.06 10.67 23.29
C ALA A 880 37.79 11.10 22.51
N ASN A 881 37.32 10.24 21.60
CA ASN A 881 36.04 10.40 20.90
C ASN A 881 34.85 9.92 21.74
N VAL A 882 33.89 10.82 21.98
CA VAL A 882 32.65 10.58 22.73
C VAL A 882 31.44 10.76 21.81
N LEU A 883 30.61 9.73 21.66
CA LEU A 883 29.43 9.76 20.80
C LEU A 883 28.18 10.22 21.55
N LEU A 884 27.45 11.21 21.03
CA LEU A 884 26.19 11.71 21.60
C LEU A 884 24.98 11.13 20.84
N ILE A 885 24.13 10.35 21.52
CA ILE A 885 22.93 9.70 20.94
C ILE A 885 21.68 10.10 21.72
N GLY A 886 20.54 10.32 21.07
CA GLY A 886 19.29 10.66 21.77
C GLY A 886 18.19 11.16 20.83
N GLN A 887 16.95 11.23 21.31
CA GLN A 887 15.78 11.68 20.55
C GLN A 887 15.93 13.11 20.00
N ILE A 888 15.11 13.47 19.00
CA ILE A 888 14.98 14.87 18.58
C ILE A 888 14.63 15.74 19.79
N GLY A 889 15.25 16.91 19.88
CA GLY A 889 14.98 17.85 20.96
C GLY A 889 15.57 17.46 22.31
N ALA A 890 16.25 16.30 22.46
CA ALA A 890 16.87 15.90 23.73
C ALA A 890 18.04 16.80 24.20
N GLY A 891 18.56 17.66 23.32
CA GLY A 891 19.61 18.63 23.67
C GLY A 891 21.04 18.19 23.36
N LYS A 892 21.27 17.25 22.43
CA LYS A 892 22.61 16.82 21.97
C LYS A 892 23.48 18.00 21.49
N SER A 893 23.00 18.71 20.48
CA SER A 893 23.73 19.85 19.90
C SER A 893 23.79 21.04 20.87
N SER A 894 22.80 21.19 21.75
CA SER A 894 22.81 22.18 22.85
C SER A 894 23.88 21.87 23.89
N PHE A 895 24.13 20.60 24.20
CA PHE A 895 25.22 20.18 25.10
C PHE A 895 26.58 20.56 24.51
N PHE A 896 26.83 20.27 23.23
CA PHE A 896 28.06 20.70 22.55
C PHE A 896 28.25 22.22 22.62
N ASN A 897 27.19 22.99 22.30
CA ASN A 897 27.23 24.45 22.37
C ASN A 897 27.53 24.92 23.80
N SER A 898 26.99 24.23 24.81
CA SER A 898 27.23 24.55 26.22
C SER A 898 28.69 24.31 26.61
N VAL A 899 29.26 23.15 26.31
CA VAL A 899 30.70 22.88 26.53
C VAL A 899 31.57 23.91 25.80
N ASN A 900 31.31 24.16 24.52
CA ASN A 900 32.08 25.15 23.76
C ASN A 900 31.93 26.57 24.33
N SER A 901 30.80 26.92 24.94
CA SER A 901 30.60 28.23 25.57
C SER A 901 31.49 28.43 26.80
N ILE A 902 31.66 27.39 27.63
CA ILE A 902 32.54 27.40 28.82
C ILE A 902 34.00 27.66 28.43
N PHE A 903 34.50 26.95 27.42
CA PHE A 903 35.88 27.08 26.95
C PHE A 903 36.11 28.36 26.11
N ARG A 904 35.05 28.95 25.55
CA ARG A 904 35.12 30.24 24.86
C ARG A 904 34.90 31.46 25.76
N GLY A 905 34.42 31.25 26.99
CA GLY A 905 34.10 32.34 27.92
C GLY A 905 32.88 33.17 27.50
N LYS A 906 32.05 32.68 26.57
CA LYS A 906 30.85 33.35 26.06
C LYS A 906 29.85 32.35 25.51
N ILE A 907 28.56 32.68 25.50
CA ILE A 907 27.52 31.85 24.88
C ILE A 907 27.79 31.71 23.37
N THR A 908 27.72 30.48 22.85
CA THR A 908 28.01 30.15 21.45
C THR A 908 26.93 29.24 20.85
N SER A 909 26.72 29.34 19.54
CA SER A 909 25.77 28.50 18.78
C SER A 909 26.44 27.92 17.53
N LYS A 910 27.49 27.12 17.72
CA LYS A 910 28.30 26.57 16.62
C LYS A 910 27.68 25.31 16.01
N ALA A 911 26.94 24.52 16.80
CA ALA A 911 26.01 23.51 16.30
C ALA A 911 24.61 24.10 16.17
N ARG A 912 23.83 23.67 15.17
CA ARG A 912 22.45 24.14 14.95
C ARG A 912 21.54 23.51 16.01
N SER A 913 21.01 24.32 16.93
CA SER A 913 20.07 23.90 17.98
C SER A 913 18.76 24.69 17.86
N GLY A 914 17.60 24.02 17.97
CA GLY A 914 16.25 24.63 17.89
C GLY A 914 15.13 23.58 17.93
N ASN A 915 13.88 24.01 18.16
CA ASN A 915 12.69 23.13 18.19
C ASN A 915 12.06 23.04 16.79
N PHE A 916 12.21 21.90 16.13
CA PHE A 916 11.63 21.58 14.83
C PHE A 916 11.07 20.16 14.83
N GLU A 917 10.10 19.88 13.97
CA GLU A 917 9.46 18.56 13.81
C GLU A 917 10.42 17.47 13.28
N HIS A 918 11.56 17.84 12.68
CA HIS A 918 12.57 16.90 12.18
C HIS A 918 14.00 17.24 12.66
N SER A 919 14.90 16.24 12.67
CA SER A 919 16.27 16.41 13.17
C SER A 919 17.04 17.45 12.36
N LEU A 920 17.46 18.55 13.01
CA LEU A 920 18.28 19.61 12.41
C LEU A 920 19.70 19.13 12.01
N THR A 921 20.18 18.07 12.66
CA THR A 921 21.46 17.42 12.37
C THR A 921 21.21 16.21 11.49
N THR A 922 21.55 16.30 10.22
CA THR A 922 21.42 15.23 9.20
C THR A 922 22.75 14.54 8.89
N VAL A 923 23.83 14.92 9.57
CA VAL A 923 25.22 14.60 9.25
C VAL A 923 25.97 14.19 10.52
N TYR A 924 26.72 13.09 10.49
CA TYR A 924 27.69 12.71 11.52
C TYR A 924 28.81 13.75 11.60
N ARG A 925 29.04 14.35 12.78
CA ARG A 925 30.06 15.39 12.95
C ARG A 925 30.94 15.17 14.17
N LYS A 926 32.26 15.22 13.96
CA LYS A 926 33.28 15.26 15.00
C LYS A 926 33.62 16.70 15.35
N TYR A 927 33.35 17.12 16.58
CA TYR A 927 33.63 18.47 17.04
C TYR A 927 34.84 18.52 17.97
N SER A 928 35.88 19.25 17.56
CA SER A 928 36.99 19.64 18.44
C SER A 928 36.69 20.97 19.14
N ILE A 929 36.99 21.03 20.44
CA ILE A 929 36.75 22.19 21.29
C ILE A 929 38.10 22.87 21.55
N LYS A 930 38.12 24.20 21.43
CA LYS A 930 39.33 25.00 21.63
C LYS A 930 39.12 25.94 22.80
N ASP A 931 40.01 25.86 23.79
CA ASP A 931 40.03 26.80 24.90
C ASP A 931 40.56 28.16 24.41
N HIS A 932 39.81 29.21 24.75
CA HIS A 932 40.13 30.56 24.31
C HIS A 932 41.35 31.13 25.05
N ASN A 933 41.56 30.75 26.32
CA ASN A 933 42.58 31.34 27.17
C ASN A 933 43.98 30.77 26.87
N SER A 934 44.09 29.44 26.77
CA SER A 934 45.33 28.73 26.46
C SER A 934 45.61 28.63 24.96
N GLY A 935 44.57 28.76 24.12
CA GLY A 935 44.67 28.52 22.68
C GLY A 935 44.86 27.04 22.30
N GLN A 936 44.79 26.13 23.28
CA GLN A 936 44.93 24.69 23.07
C GLN A 936 43.58 24.05 22.71
N ASN A 937 43.62 22.97 21.93
CA ASN A 937 42.43 22.14 21.72
C ASN A 937 42.32 21.14 22.86
N LEU A 938 41.11 20.94 23.38
CA LEU A 938 40.85 19.82 24.27
C LEU A 938 41.13 18.51 23.53
N LYS A 939 41.72 17.56 24.25
CA LYS A 939 41.93 16.19 23.76
C LYS A 939 40.69 15.32 23.97
N ILE A 940 39.50 15.93 23.90
CA ILE A 940 38.20 15.26 23.87
C ILE A 940 37.43 15.76 22.66
N CYS A 941 36.94 14.83 21.84
CA CYS A 941 36.12 15.13 20.67
C CYS A 941 34.68 14.65 20.90
N LEU A 942 33.71 15.56 20.72
CA LEU A 942 32.29 15.21 20.78
C LEU A 942 31.77 14.88 19.39
N CYS A 943 31.28 13.66 19.20
CA CYS A 943 30.72 13.17 17.95
C CYS A 943 29.20 13.24 18.01
N ASP A 944 28.56 14.10 17.21
CA ASP A 944 27.10 14.27 17.16
C ASP A 944 26.50 13.44 16.02
N THR A 945 25.41 12.73 16.30
CA THR A 945 24.64 11.96 15.31
C THR A 945 23.26 12.58 15.08
N ARG A 946 22.56 12.10 14.05
CA ARG A 946 21.15 12.41 13.84
C ARG A 946 20.32 12.01 15.08
N GLY A 947 19.29 12.78 15.40
CA GLY A 947 18.36 12.42 16.48
C GLY A 947 17.56 11.16 16.17
N LEU A 948 17.22 10.40 17.21
CA LEU A 948 16.33 9.24 17.09
C LEU A 948 14.89 9.74 16.83
N GLU A 949 14.23 9.12 15.85
CA GLU A 949 12.86 9.41 15.40
C GLU A 949 12.07 8.09 15.41
N GLU A 950 10.75 8.14 15.61
CA GLU A 950 9.93 6.91 15.64
C GLU A 950 9.92 6.14 14.32
N ASP A 951 10.12 6.87 13.21
CA ASP A 951 10.08 6.35 11.84
C ASP A 951 11.48 6.16 11.22
N PHE A 952 12.55 6.45 11.97
CA PHE A 952 13.94 6.27 11.51
C PHE A 952 14.74 5.44 12.52
N THR A 953 15.09 4.22 12.12
CA THR A 953 15.94 3.30 12.88
C THR A 953 17.36 3.30 12.30
N ILE A 954 18.36 3.66 13.10
CA ILE A 954 19.76 3.39 12.75
C ILE A 954 19.96 1.87 12.78
N ASP A 955 20.39 1.28 11.67
CA ASP A 955 20.60 -0.16 11.60
C ASP A 955 21.69 -0.62 12.58
N SER A 956 21.58 -1.88 13.02
CA SER A 956 22.52 -2.47 13.97
C SER A 956 23.94 -2.59 13.42
N GLN A 957 24.09 -2.69 12.09
CA GLN A 957 25.38 -2.74 11.41
C GLN A 957 25.97 -1.33 11.26
N GLU A 958 25.16 -0.33 10.92
CA GLU A 958 25.58 1.08 10.89
C GLU A 958 26.05 1.59 12.27
N THR A 959 25.34 1.21 13.34
CA THR A 959 25.77 1.49 14.71
C THR A 959 27.15 0.91 14.98
N SER A 960 27.41 -0.32 14.51
CA SER A 960 28.71 -0.97 14.67
C SER A 960 29.81 -0.24 13.89
N TYR A 961 29.54 0.20 12.66
CA TYR A 961 30.49 0.99 11.86
C TYR A 961 30.82 2.36 12.48
N ILE A 962 29.85 3.01 13.13
CA ILE A 962 30.11 4.26 13.87
C ILE A 962 31.03 3.99 15.06
N LEU A 963 30.71 2.98 15.88
CA LEU A 963 31.50 2.62 17.08
C LEU A 963 32.93 2.21 16.72
N ASP A 964 33.09 1.45 15.64
CA ASP A 964 34.38 0.96 15.15
C ASP A 964 35.20 2.05 14.44
N GLY A 965 34.66 3.25 14.25
CA GLY A 965 35.38 4.35 13.58
C GLY A 965 35.46 4.21 12.07
N ASN A 966 34.62 3.36 11.46
CA ASN A 966 34.59 3.18 10.00
C ASN A 966 33.93 4.36 9.25
N VAL A 967 33.11 5.15 9.96
CA VAL A 967 32.36 6.29 9.39
C VAL A 967 33.21 7.57 9.39
N PRO A 968 33.43 8.22 8.22
CA PRO A 968 34.22 9.45 8.15
C PRO A 968 33.45 10.66 8.71
N ASP A 969 34.18 11.68 9.19
CA ASP A 969 33.58 12.96 9.60
C ASP A 969 32.79 13.61 8.45
N ARG A 970 31.66 14.23 8.77
CA ARG A 970 30.71 14.86 7.84
C ARG A 970 29.96 13.89 6.92
N TYR A 971 29.90 12.61 7.27
CA TYR A 971 29.03 11.67 6.57
C TYR A 971 27.55 12.02 6.75
N GLN A 972 26.83 12.16 5.64
CA GLN A 972 25.39 12.41 5.64
C GLN A 972 24.65 11.07 5.62
N PHE A 973 23.90 10.79 6.69
CA PHE A 973 23.10 9.57 6.76
C PHE A 973 21.99 9.62 5.70
N ASN A 974 21.92 8.59 4.86
CA ASN A 974 20.91 8.45 3.82
C ASN A 974 20.00 7.25 4.15
N PRO A 975 18.73 7.48 4.56
CA PRO A 975 17.80 6.40 4.89
C PRO A 975 17.52 5.44 3.72
N SER A 976 17.80 5.85 2.49
CA SER A 976 17.51 5.10 1.26
C SER A 976 18.73 4.35 0.72
N SER A 977 19.92 4.47 1.35
CA SER A 977 21.15 3.80 0.94
C SER A 977 21.99 3.50 2.18
N PRO A 978 22.00 2.26 2.69
CA PRO A 978 22.69 1.91 3.93
C PRO A 978 24.20 2.11 3.81
N PHE A 979 24.85 2.56 4.89
CA PHE A 979 26.31 2.68 4.96
C PHE A 979 26.92 1.28 5.04
N THR A 980 27.69 0.89 4.01
CA THR A 980 28.33 -0.43 3.90
C THR A 980 29.84 -0.29 3.69
N THR A 981 30.55 -1.41 3.69
CA THR A 981 31.99 -1.49 3.40
C THR A 981 32.37 -1.02 1.99
N GLU A 982 31.38 -0.85 1.10
CA GLU A 982 31.56 -0.34 -0.27
C GLU A 982 31.26 1.15 -0.39
N THR A 983 30.71 1.79 0.66
CA THR A 983 30.40 3.22 0.63
C THR A 983 31.67 4.05 0.49
N PHE A 984 31.63 5.04 -0.41
CA PHE A 984 32.75 5.94 -0.66
C PHE A 984 33.16 6.67 0.64
N GLY A 985 34.42 6.52 1.04
CA GLY A 985 34.96 7.07 2.29
C GLY A 985 34.91 6.13 3.50
N PHE A 986 34.43 4.89 3.35
CA PHE A 986 34.49 3.87 4.41
C PHE A 986 35.94 3.61 4.84
N ILE A 987 36.23 3.82 6.12
CA ILE A 987 37.56 3.61 6.70
C ILE A 987 37.70 2.11 6.98
N ARG A 988 38.41 1.37 6.12
CA ARG A 988 38.47 -0.10 6.19
C ARG A 988 39.17 -0.62 7.44
N ASN A 989 40.26 0.03 7.85
CA ASN A 989 41.08 -0.37 8.99
C ASN A 989 41.24 0.83 9.94
N PRO A 990 40.20 1.17 10.72
CA PRO A 990 40.25 2.30 11.64
C PRO A 990 41.24 2.03 12.77
N HIS A 991 42.08 3.03 13.08
CA HIS A 991 42.98 2.97 14.22
C HIS A 991 42.20 3.17 15.53
N LEU A 992 42.81 2.87 16.68
CA LEU A 992 42.15 3.05 17.98
C LEU A 992 41.60 4.47 18.14
N GLY A 993 42.37 5.49 17.74
CA GLY A 993 41.93 6.90 17.79
C GLY A 993 40.80 7.29 16.83
N ASP A 994 40.42 6.43 15.87
CA ASP A 994 39.27 6.67 14.99
C ASP A 994 37.95 6.19 15.61
N ARG A 995 38.03 5.22 16.55
CA ARG A 995 36.91 4.56 17.22
C ARG A 995 36.23 5.48 18.21
N ILE A 996 35.02 5.09 18.62
CA ILE A 996 34.32 5.70 19.74
C ILE A 996 34.80 5.04 21.03
N HIS A 997 35.20 5.86 22.00
CA HIS A 997 35.76 5.40 23.28
C HIS A 997 34.73 5.44 24.42
N CYS A 998 33.69 6.26 24.28
CA CYS A 998 32.56 6.29 25.22
C CYS A 998 31.31 6.83 24.51
N VAL A 999 30.12 6.39 24.91
CA VAL A 999 28.84 6.84 24.36
C VAL A 999 28.02 7.51 25.45
N ALA A 1000 27.51 8.71 25.18
CA ALA A 1000 26.60 9.43 26.05
C ALA A 1000 25.18 9.48 25.45
N PHE A 1001 24.24 8.79 26.08
CA PHE A 1001 22.82 8.89 25.76
C PHE A 1001 22.25 10.19 26.33
N VAL A 1002 21.81 11.10 25.48
CA VAL A 1002 21.20 12.37 25.85
C VAL A 1002 19.68 12.20 25.89
N VAL A 1003 19.09 12.34 27.08
CA VAL A 1003 17.66 12.08 27.36
C VAL A 1003 17.02 13.33 27.95
N ASP A 1004 15.81 13.65 27.49
CA ASP A 1004 15.02 14.76 28.03
C ASP A 1004 14.33 14.35 29.33
N GLY A 1005 14.80 14.94 30.44
CA GLY A 1005 14.32 14.70 31.80
C GLY A 1005 12.84 15.01 32.00
N SER A 1006 12.25 15.90 31.19
CA SER A 1006 10.84 16.28 31.29
C SER A 1006 9.89 15.27 30.66
N THR A 1007 10.40 14.36 29.84
CA THR A 1007 9.61 13.36 29.11
C THR A 1007 9.88 11.93 29.58
N VAL A 1008 10.58 11.74 30.70
CA VAL A 1008 10.99 10.42 31.23
C VAL A 1008 9.82 9.46 31.42
N ASP A 1009 8.64 9.98 31.79
CA ASP A 1009 7.43 9.18 32.02
C ASP A 1009 6.67 8.83 30.72
N VAL A 1010 7.01 9.48 29.60
CA VAL A 1010 6.29 9.37 28.32
C VAL A 1010 7.25 9.13 27.14
N ILE A 1011 8.43 8.54 27.39
CA ILE A 1011 9.37 8.16 26.32
C ILE A 1011 8.68 7.12 25.42
N PRO A 1012 8.53 7.37 24.12
CA PRO A 1012 7.89 6.42 23.21
C PRO A 1012 8.60 5.06 23.21
N GLU A 1013 7.82 3.97 23.24
CA GLU A 1013 8.36 2.61 23.35
C GLU A 1013 9.32 2.26 22.20
N LYS A 1014 9.05 2.79 20.99
CA LYS A 1014 9.92 2.65 19.82
C LYS A 1014 11.32 3.26 20.04
N ILE A 1015 11.39 4.47 20.62
CA ILE A 1015 12.66 5.16 20.92
C ILE A 1015 13.43 4.40 22.01
N LEU A 1016 12.73 3.94 23.05
CA LEU A 1016 13.35 3.15 24.10
C LEU A 1016 13.93 1.83 23.58
N LYS A 1017 13.23 1.17 22.66
CA LYS A 1017 13.70 -0.06 22.01
C LYS A 1017 14.96 0.19 21.16
N GLN A 1018 15.01 1.29 20.42
CA GLN A 1018 16.21 1.69 19.66
C GLN A 1018 17.41 1.95 20.59
N MET A 1019 17.20 2.67 21.70
CA MET A 1019 18.25 2.92 22.70
C MET A 1019 18.80 1.61 23.26
N LYS A 1020 17.92 0.68 23.67
CA LYS A 1020 18.32 -0.66 24.17
C LYS A 1020 19.05 -1.52 23.13
N ALA A 1021 18.67 -1.43 21.86
CA ALA A 1021 19.36 -2.14 20.78
C ALA A 1021 20.80 -1.64 20.60
N MET A 1022 21.02 -0.32 20.66
CA MET A 1022 22.37 0.27 20.62
C MET A 1022 23.18 -0.10 21.86
N GLN A 1023 22.58 -0.08 23.06
CA GLN A 1023 23.24 -0.54 24.29
C GLN A 1023 23.74 -1.98 24.18
N SER A 1024 22.95 -2.88 23.59
CA SER A 1024 23.35 -4.28 23.37
C SER A 1024 24.63 -4.40 22.53
N ARG A 1025 24.75 -3.60 21.46
CA ARG A 1025 25.94 -3.57 20.60
C ARG A 1025 27.16 -2.97 21.29
N MET A 1026 26.95 -1.91 22.08
CA MET A 1026 28.01 -1.29 22.87
C MET A 1026 28.56 -2.27 23.91
N ASN A 1027 27.68 -3.00 24.59
CA ASN A 1027 28.07 -4.05 25.54
C ASN A 1027 28.87 -5.18 24.86
N GLN A 1028 28.48 -5.63 23.65
CA GLN A 1028 29.25 -6.62 22.88
C GLN A 1028 30.68 -6.16 22.57
N LYS A 1029 30.88 -4.87 22.37
CA LYS A 1029 32.19 -4.25 22.09
C LYS A 1029 32.91 -3.73 23.33
N ASN A 1030 32.32 -3.89 24.52
CA ASN A 1030 32.77 -3.30 25.79
C ASN A 1030 32.97 -1.78 25.75
N VAL A 1031 32.22 -1.06 24.91
CA VAL A 1031 32.29 0.41 24.87
C VAL A 1031 31.49 0.97 26.07
N PRO A 1032 32.10 1.79 26.95
CA PRO A 1032 31.43 2.33 28.12
C PRO A 1032 30.32 3.32 27.74
N GLN A 1033 29.32 3.42 28.62
CA GLN A 1033 28.11 4.18 28.36
C GLN A 1033 27.66 5.01 29.57
N VAL A 1034 27.25 6.25 29.30
CA VAL A 1034 26.71 7.20 30.28
C VAL A 1034 25.39 7.79 29.78
N VAL A 1035 24.60 8.36 30.68
CA VAL A 1035 23.37 9.08 30.32
C VAL A 1035 23.51 10.54 30.74
N TYR A 1036 23.32 11.46 29.81
CA TYR A 1036 23.16 12.89 30.09
C TYR A 1036 21.67 13.21 30.15
N LEU A 1037 21.17 13.44 31.36
CA LEU A 1037 19.78 13.79 31.59
C LEU A 1037 19.62 15.32 31.55
N THR A 1038 19.00 15.84 30.51
CA THR A 1038 18.87 17.28 30.20
C THR A 1038 17.48 17.81 30.56
N LYS A 1039 17.28 19.13 30.45
CA LYS A 1039 15.98 19.82 30.67
C LYS A 1039 15.35 19.59 32.05
N LEU A 1040 16.18 19.36 33.07
CA LEU A 1040 15.74 19.12 34.45
C LEU A 1040 15.23 20.39 35.13
N ASP A 1041 15.52 21.56 34.58
CA ASP A 1041 14.89 22.84 34.89
C ASP A 1041 13.37 22.80 34.66
N LYS A 1042 12.89 22.06 33.64
CA LYS A 1042 11.45 21.85 33.41
C LYS A 1042 10.82 20.84 34.36
N VAL A 1043 11.63 19.96 34.94
CA VAL A 1043 11.20 18.94 35.93
C VAL A 1043 11.11 19.54 37.33
N CYS A 1044 11.99 20.51 37.65
CA CYS A 1044 12.07 21.12 38.96
C CYS A 1044 12.30 22.64 38.83
N PRO A 1045 11.29 23.48 39.12
CA PRO A 1045 11.42 24.95 39.04
C PRO A 1045 12.59 25.52 39.86
N MET A 1046 12.91 24.92 41.02
CA MET A 1046 14.06 25.35 41.83
C MET A 1046 15.42 25.18 41.12
N VAL A 1047 15.51 24.29 40.13
CA VAL A 1047 16.70 24.07 39.28
C VAL A 1047 16.73 25.05 38.11
N GLU A 1048 15.56 25.51 37.64
CA GLU A 1048 15.45 26.63 36.70
C GLU A 1048 16.03 27.90 37.32
N GLU A 1049 15.63 28.21 38.56
CA GLU A 1049 16.11 29.36 39.34
C GLU A 1049 17.60 29.26 39.72
N ASP A 1050 18.04 28.12 40.25
CA ASP A 1050 19.44 27.86 40.58
C ASP A 1050 19.84 26.41 40.32
N ALA A 1051 20.77 26.21 39.37
CA ALA A 1051 21.32 24.91 39.04
C ALA A 1051 22.02 24.21 40.23
N GLY A 1052 22.41 24.95 41.29
CA GLY A 1052 22.96 24.40 42.53
C GLY A 1052 22.00 23.46 43.28
N HIS A 1053 20.70 23.57 43.01
CA HIS A 1053 19.66 22.72 43.58
C HIS A 1053 19.54 21.33 42.94
N MET A 1054 20.28 21.05 41.85
CA MET A 1054 20.19 19.79 41.09
C MET A 1054 20.26 18.53 41.97
N PHE A 1055 21.22 18.49 42.89
CA PHE A 1055 21.45 17.32 43.78
C PHE A 1055 20.68 17.36 45.09
N HIS A 1056 19.88 18.40 45.32
CA HIS A 1056 18.95 18.47 46.44
C HIS A 1056 17.52 18.17 45.96
N SER A 1057 17.21 18.35 44.67
CA SER A 1057 15.87 18.08 44.14
C SER A 1057 15.50 16.59 44.18
N SER A 1058 14.42 16.28 44.91
CA SER A 1058 13.80 14.94 44.95
C SER A 1058 13.18 14.53 43.61
N ALA A 1059 12.64 15.48 42.84
CA ALA A 1059 12.10 15.23 41.51
C ALA A 1059 13.21 14.87 40.50
N VAL A 1060 14.35 15.55 40.58
CA VAL A 1060 15.53 15.19 39.77
C VAL A 1060 16.05 13.81 40.17
N ARG A 1061 16.08 13.48 41.46
CA ARG A 1061 16.44 12.13 41.93
C ARG A 1061 15.56 11.06 41.30
N GLU A 1062 14.24 11.27 41.31
CA GLU A 1062 13.28 10.32 40.75
C GLU A 1062 13.45 10.14 39.25
N ALA A 1063 13.64 11.23 38.50
CA ALA A 1063 13.93 11.17 37.06
C ALA A 1063 15.22 10.38 36.76
N VAL A 1064 16.25 10.56 37.60
CA VAL A 1064 17.51 9.82 37.52
C VAL A 1064 17.32 8.33 37.82
N ASP A 1065 16.56 7.99 38.86
CA ASP A 1065 16.30 6.61 39.26
C ASP A 1065 15.48 5.88 38.17
N LYS A 1066 14.43 6.51 37.65
CA LYS A 1066 13.61 5.96 36.54
C LYS A 1066 14.45 5.67 35.30
N ILE A 1067 15.28 6.62 34.87
CA ILE A 1067 16.13 6.41 33.69
C ILE A 1067 17.22 5.37 33.94
N ALA A 1068 17.79 5.31 35.14
CA ALA A 1068 18.74 4.26 35.51
C ALA A 1068 18.10 2.87 35.41
N ASP A 1069 16.87 2.72 35.91
CA ASP A 1069 16.11 1.46 35.84
C ASP A 1069 15.75 1.11 34.39
N VAL A 1070 15.24 2.09 33.62
CA VAL A 1070 14.80 1.90 32.23
C VAL A 1070 15.97 1.52 31.31
N MET A 1071 17.15 2.12 31.52
CA MET A 1071 18.37 1.89 30.74
C MET A 1071 19.24 0.75 31.30
N GLY A 1072 18.87 0.16 32.45
CA GLY A 1072 19.63 -0.90 33.10
C GLY A 1072 21.04 -0.48 33.52
N LEU A 1073 21.23 0.78 33.92
CA LEU A 1073 22.53 1.37 34.24
C LEU A 1073 22.68 1.67 35.73
N PRO A 1074 23.90 1.56 36.30
CA PRO A 1074 24.14 2.02 37.65
C PRO A 1074 23.76 3.50 37.78
N ARG A 1075 23.08 3.86 38.87
CA ARG A 1075 22.63 5.23 39.13
C ARG A 1075 23.74 6.28 38.94
N GLY A 1076 24.99 5.94 39.28
CA GLY A 1076 26.16 6.82 39.12
C GLY A 1076 26.53 7.17 37.67
N PHE A 1077 25.99 6.44 36.69
CA PHE A 1077 26.25 6.63 35.26
C PHE A 1077 25.19 7.51 34.59
N VAL A 1078 24.11 7.83 35.31
CA VAL A 1078 23.10 8.81 34.90
C VAL A 1078 23.45 10.17 35.50
N LEU A 1079 23.87 11.10 34.64
CA LEU A 1079 24.45 12.39 34.98
C LEU A 1079 23.45 13.51 34.68
N PRO A 1080 22.84 14.11 35.72
CA PRO A 1080 21.93 15.24 35.54
C PRO A 1080 22.71 16.49 35.15
N ILE A 1081 22.31 17.14 34.06
CA ILE A 1081 22.95 18.35 33.56
C ILE A 1081 21.91 19.41 33.17
N LYS A 1082 22.34 20.68 33.13
CA LYS A 1082 21.59 21.79 32.55
C LYS A 1082 22.39 22.35 31.37
N ASN A 1083 21.76 22.53 30.21
CA ASN A 1083 22.39 23.15 29.05
C ASN A 1083 22.11 24.66 29.06
N TYR A 1084 22.98 25.43 28.42
CA TYR A 1084 22.70 26.84 28.13
C TYR A 1084 21.66 26.94 27.02
N GLU A 1085 20.45 27.40 27.36
CA GLU A 1085 19.33 27.57 26.41
C GLU A 1085 18.72 28.98 26.51
N SER A 1086 18.36 29.40 27.73
CA SER A 1086 17.77 30.73 27.99
C SER A 1086 18.79 31.79 28.43
N GLU A 1087 19.94 31.35 28.95
CA GLU A 1087 20.93 32.22 29.56
C GLU A 1087 21.74 32.97 28.50
N THR A 1088 21.89 34.27 28.69
CA THR A 1088 22.67 35.16 27.81
C THR A 1088 24.12 35.33 28.28
N THR A 1089 24.45 34.83 29.47
CA THR A 1089 25.79 34.87 30.09
C THR A 1089 26.09 33.53 30.76
N LEU A 1090 27.38 33.22 30.98
CA LEU A 1090 27.79 31.98 31.64
C LEU A 1090 27.38 31.99 33.12
N ASN A 1091 26.92 30.84 33.60
CA ASN A 1091 26.54 30.56 34.97
C ASN A 1091 27.44 29.45 35.52
N GLN A 1092 28.13 29.76 36.61
CA GLN A 1092 29.13 28.89 37.21
C GLN A 1092 28.56 27.53 37.70
N ASN A 1093 27.29 27.48 38.11
CA ASN A 1093 26.67 26.23 38.57
C ASN A 1093 26.36 25.32 37.39
N ILE A 1094 25.93 25.90 36.26
CA ILE A 1094 25.76 25.19 34.99
C ILE A 1094 27.12 24.67 34.48
N ASP A 1095 28.17 25.48 34.56
CA ASP A 1095 29.53 25.08 34.16
C ASP A 1095 30.00 23.83 34.91
N ILE A 1096 29.83 23.80 36.22
CA ILE A 1096 30.27 22.66 37.06
C ILE A 1096 29.55 21.37 36.69
N LEU A 1097 28.23 21.43 36.39
CA LEU A 1097 27.46 20.24 35.99
C LEU A 1097 27.97 19.67 34.66
N ILE A 1098 28.20 20.54 33.67
CA ILE A 1098 28.68 20.13 32.33
C ILE A 1098 30.12 19.62 32.39
N LEU A 1099 31.03 20.34 33.07
CA LEU A 1099 32.44 19.96 33.15
C LEU A 1099 32.63 18.62 33.88
N LYS A 1100 31.85 18.36 34.94
CA LYS A 1100 31.88 17.06 35.62
C LYS A 1100 31.39 15.92 34.75
N ALA A 1101 30.30 16.15 34.02
CA ALA A 1101 29.78 15.14 33.12
C ALA A 1101 30.82 14.81 32.05
N LEU A 1102 31.49 15.82 31.49
CA LEU A 1102 32.56 15.62 30.52
C LEU A 1102 33.79 14.92 31.10
N LYS A 1103 34.21 15.28 32.32
CA LYS A 1103 35.35 14.66 33.00
C LYS A 1103 35.12 13.18 33.29
N GLN A 1104 33.95 12.82 33.83
CA GLN A 1104 33.61 11.42 34.11
C GLN A 1104 33.53 10.60 32.82
N THR A 1105 33.02 11.17 31.73
CA THR A 1105 32.98 10.51 30.43
C THR A 1105 34.38 10.33 29.83
N ALA A 1106 35.31 11.27 30.06
CA ALA A 1106 36.70 11.14 29.67
C ALA A 1106 37.42 10.04 30.45
N ASP A 1107 37.17 9.95 31.76
CA ASP A 1107 37.76 8.90 32.62
C ASP A 1107 37.32 7.50 32.16
N PHE A 1108 36.04 7.31 31.82
CA PHE A 1108 35.57 6.04 31.26
C PHE A 1108 36.15 5.75 29.87
N ALA A 1109 36.39 6.78 29.06
CA ALA A 1109 37.04 6.59 27.77
C ALA A 1109 38.50 6.12 27.92
N ASP A 1110 39.22 6.62 28.92
CA ASP A 1110 40.58 6.20 29.25
C ASP A 1110 40.62 4.72 29.69
N ASP A 1111 39.75 4.34 30.64
CA ASP A 1111 39.63 2.94 31.10
C ASP A 1111 39.45 1.98 29.93
N TYR A 1112 38.59 2.34 28.96
CA TYR A 1112 38.38 1.56 27.75
C TYR A 1112 39.61 1.50 26.85
N MET A 1113 40.29 2.63 26.61
CA MET A 1113 41.48 2.68 25.76
C MET A 1113 42.62 1.82 26.31
N GLU A 1114 42.86 1.88 27.63
CA GLU A 1114 43.86 1.04 28.30
C GLU A 1114 43.57 -0.45 28.11
N GLU A 1115 42.31 -0.87 28.33
CA GLU A 1115 41.90 -2.28 28.14
C GLU A 1115 42.08 -2.75 26.68
N GLN A 1116 41.82 -1.89 25.69
CA GLN A 1116 42.03 -2.24 24.28
C GLN A 1116 43.52 -2.43 23.94
N VAL A 1117 44.40 -1.60 24.51
CA VAL A 1117 45.86 -1.72 24.30
C VAL A 1117 46.39 -3.03 24.89
N GLU A 1118 45.94 -3.39 26.10
CA GLU A 1118 46.28 -4.67 26.73
C GLU A 1118 45.83 -5.87 25.89
N LYS A 1119 44.61 -5.83 25.34
CA LYS A 1119 44.08 -6.87 24.44
C LYS A 1119 44.91 -6.99 23.16
N MET A 1120 45.24 -5.87 22.51
CA MET A 1120 46.05 -5.87 21.30
C MET A 1120 47.47 -6.40 21.56
N ALA A 1121 48.07 -6.09 22.71
CA ALA A 1121 49.37 -6.63 23.12
C ALA A 1121 49.32 -8.15 23.38
N ALA A 1122 48.24 -8.66 23.99
CA ALA A 1122 48.04 -10.09 24.24
C ALA A 1122 47.80 -10.89 22.94
N GLU A 1123 47.04 -10.34 21.98
CA GLU A 1123 46.79 -10.93 20.66
C GLU A 1123 48.06 -10.97 19.81
N TYR A 1124 48.85 -9.89 19.78
CA TYR A 1124 50.15 -9.85 19.10
C TYR A 1124 51.15 -10.87 19.69
N GLY A 1125 51.10 -11.08 21.01
CA GLY A 1125 51.88 -12.12 21.69
C GLY A 1125 51.45 -13.55 21.36
N ARG A 1126 50.16 -13.79 21.06
CA ARG A 1126 49.64 -15.08 20.57
C ARG A 1126 50.00 -15.31 19.11
N GLU A 1127 49.78 -14.35 18.23
CA GLU A 1127 50.11 -14.49 16.79
C GLU A 1127 51.60 -14.70 16.56
N ARG A 1128 52.47 -14.11 17.39
CA ARG A 1128 53.91 -14.34 17.33
C ARG A 1128 54.30 -15.75 17.78
N LYS A 1129 53.58 -16.34 18.74
CA LYS A 1129 53.75 -17.74 19.17
C LYS A 1129 53.16 -18.77 18.19
N GLU A 1130 52.24 -18.36 17.32
CA GLU A 1130 51.69 -19.22 16.25
C GLU A 1130 52.47 -19.11 14.93
N LYS A 1131 53.26 -18.05 14.74
CA LYS A 1131 54.15 -17.84 13.59
C LYS A 1131 55.60 -18.26 13.82
N GLU A 1132 56.06 -18.34 15.07
CA GLU A 1132 57.30 -19.02 15.50
C GLU A 1132 57.06 -20.52 15.68
#